data_AF-A0A5B1QZR3-F1
#
_entry.id   AF-A0A5B1QZR3-F1
#
_cell.length_a   1.000
_cell.length_b   1.000
_cell.length_c   1.000
_cell.angle_alpha   90.00
_cell.angle_beta   90.00
_cell.angle_gamma   90.00
#
_symmetry.space_group_name_H-M   'P 1'
#
loop_
_entity.id
_entity.type
_entity.pdbx_description
1 polymer ?
#
loop_
_entity_poly.entity_id
_entity_poly.type
_entity_poly.pdbx_seq_one_letter_code
_entity_poly.pdbx_strand_id
1 'polypeptide(L)'
;MPRPFAFLYHTLVVPFLLIFFSIFSAPCRAQQGLWPASVPLAVRSPYLSSWEAMTNGSHPPNNWPTTWEDPSSAQILGWQGYIRVDGITYSFLGDFPDNQIVTNISAMTITPTRTTWSLAAGPMNVNVTFFSPIEPGDWVRQSIPFSYLYVEAASTDGNQHSVQVYSDISAEWSSGNRSERVQWQTVADSNSVYHETTLVTQTQLDENDQQAEWGTTFFGMRLSSLVTYKVASDKSCRDQFHNNGKLDLGEDSDFRGIADDFPVYAVSVDLGDITTTGNNPIVWAIGYTRDPALSYADLDGSTQSRSLYYNANFSDASAVVNGFLNDFGAAKTRADKLDAKILGDAGAISSDYADIVSLAARQVYGATELTIAKGSDGSWNMSDVMMFMKNIGEGSRNRVNAVETLYSAFPLFMYIDPMLGGPLLEPLLRFQNSSKYTNAFAAQDVGSSYPVAIASTSIHNEGIEQSANMLIMTYAYARASGDGSLASRYYGLLKNWTDYLVVNTLHPRNQASPDTQDATNQTNLAVKGIIAIKAMSDLSSALGQFSDAQQYSANATQLVQQWQAQALSSDKTHLLAAYGQQDTSTIAYNLFADKWLGTNLVDQSVYEAQSAFYSSQLGDARNQYGIPTDSFDVSHAKSTYNLFAAAAINDTGVRNTMISKVRARASLNLTSGVFPTEYDAHAGNTTSGVASPAQGAVFAPLALRYASFHSFISDVPLIAIASITVAAALRSAISEKKANAGAIAGGVIGGLVLLVLILAGGFFFWRRRRGLSGPNKLDKIERGGTPNLEPFDGRDTSEYRATPDYGTWRSASSMGMSAPASVIVPPSDSSHNTDVINSFPLPAAPEPAYTNLSAKELARLRADANASPVNRASEDWTYFYDPPGPSVPTPPSSKELARLRAMNLAAAAAGRSRLADPFQAGPSLAQSTMSSHSPSNSSVSHVSSLGVATTSITGSNSRSGSSSGVRSGSPSVAGSQLTGEDAASALRTEVEVLRREMQQIRAERLEPPPSYFEDLQGGR
;
A
#
# COMPACT_ATOMS: atom_id res chain seq x y z
N MET A 1 4.06 69.76 24.69
CA MET A 1 2.95 70.70 24.39
C MET A 1 3.48 71.73 23.40
N PRO A 2 2.63 72.38 22.57
CA PRO A 2 1.16 72.29 22.52
C PRO A 2 0.61 71.46 21.34
N ARG A 3 -0.72 71.32 21.32
CA ARG A 3 -1.54 70.55 20.35
C ARG A 3 -1.76 71.35 19.04
N PRO A 4 -2.39 70.78 18.00
CA PRO A 4 -3.85 70.97 17.93
C PRO A 4 -4.67 69.82 17.25
N PHE A 5 -6.00 69.99 17.27
CA PHE A 5 -7.05 69.33 16.48
C PHE A 5 -7.25 67.81 16.53
N ALA A 6 -8.17 67.40 17.42
CA ALA A 6 -9.03 66.24 17.20
C ALA A 6 -10.38 66.73 16.64
N PHE A 7 -10.62 66.58 15.33
CA PHE A 7 -11.95 66.72 14.70
C PHE A 7 -12.02 66.16 13.26
N LEU A 8 -11.45 64.97 12.98
CA LEU A 8 -11.61 64.31 11.67
C LEU A 8 -11.34 62.78 11.69
N TYR A 9 -12.14 61.99 12.44
CA TYR A 9 -12.02 60.52 12.49
C TYR A 9 -13.38 59.80 12.47
N HIS A 10 -14.23 60.14 11.50
CA HIS A 10 -15.50 59.43 11.25
C HIS A 10 -15.76 59.10 9.77
N THR A 11 -14.71 59.05 8.94
CA THR A 11 -14.83 58.84 7.49
C THR A 11 -13.72 57.97 6.87
N LEU A 12 -12.84 57.33 7.65
CA LEU A 12 -11.70 56.55 7.13
C LEU A 12 -11.36 55.26 7.92
N VAL A 13 -12.24 54.74 8.79
CA VAL A 13 -11.96 53.50 9.56
C VAL A 13 -12.89 52.33 9.18
N VAL A 14 -14.05 52.60 8.56
CA VAL A 14 -14.96 51.55 8.07
C VAL A 14 -14.46 50.77 6.83
N PRO A 15 -13.69 51.35 5.86
CA PRO A 15 -13.26 50.58 4.69
C PRO A 15 -11.99 49.72 4.91
N PHE A 16 -11.30 49.86 6.06
CA PHE A 16 -10.05 49.11 6.32
C PHE A 16 -10.24 47.81 7.11
N LEU A 17 -11.39 47.61 7.76
CA LEU A 17 -11.74 46.35 8.45
C LEU A 17 -12.43 45.31 7.56
N LEU A 18 -12.90 45.71 6.37
CA LEU A 18 -13.55 44.83 5.39
C LEU A 18 -12.59 44.19 4.37
N ILE A 19 -11.29 44.52 4.41
CA ILE A 19 -10.27 43.98 3.49
C ILE A 19 -9.44 42.84 4.13
N PHE A 20 -9.53 42.65 5.45
CA PHE A 20 -8.75 41.64 6.19
C PHE A 20 -9.47 40.30 6.45
N PHE A 21 -10.74 40.16 6.04
CA PHE A 21 -11.50 38.90 6.15
C PHE A 21 -11.65 38.14 4.82
N SER A 22 -10.85 38.48 3.81
CA SER A 22 -10.79 37.79 2.51
C SER A 22 -9.52 36.96 2.31
N ILE A 23 -8.77 36.70 3.39
CA ILE A 23 -7.81 35.60 3.41
C ILE A 23 -8.57 34.32 3.80
N PHE A 24 -9.35 33.81 2.84
CA PHE A 24 -9.45 32.35 2.77
C PHE A 24 -8.02 31.83 2.65
N SER A 25 -7.67 30.85 3.47
CA SER A 25 -6.48 30.03 3.24
C SER A 25 -6.70 29.15 2.01
N ALA A 26 -6.81 29.78 0.85
CA ALA A 26 -6.42 29.13 -0.39
C ALA A 26 -4.91 28.87 -0.24
N PRO A 27 -4.45 27.62 -0.05
CA PRO A 27 -3.06 27.35 -0.37
C PRO A 27 -2.88 27.82 -1.81
N CYS A 28 -1.79 28.55 -2.07
CA CYS A 28 -1.34 28.81 -3.43
C CYS A 28 -0.84 27.48 -4.04
N ARG A 29 -1.77 26.54 -4.26
CA ARG A 29 -1.55 25.39 -5.12
C ARG A 29 -1.40 25.95 -6.52
N ALA A 30 -0.28 25.62 -7.15
CA ALA A 30 -0.11 25.87 -8.57
C ALA A 30 -1.32 25.29 -9.31
N GLN A 31 -1.86 26.05 -10.26
CA GLN A 31 -2.94 25.63 -11.15
C GLN A 31 -2.60 24.26 -11.75
N GLN A 32 -3.37 23.23 -11.38
CA GLN A 32 -2.97 21.83 -11.62
C GLN A 32 -3.04 21.51 -13.12
N GLY A 33 -1.89 21.20 -13.73
CA GLY A 33 -1.78 20.95 -15.16
C GLY A 33 -2.05 19.50 -15.58
N LEU A 34 -2.74 18.71 -14.73
CA LEU A 34 -3.00 17.29 -14.95
C LEU A 34 -4.43 17.11 -15.45
N TRP A 35 -4.56 16.66 -16.70
CA TRP A 35 -5.82 16.26 -17.31
C TRP A 35 -5.66 14.84 -17.85
N PRO A 36 -6.01 13.80 -17.08
CA PRO A 36 -5.91 12.43 -17.53
C PRO A 36 -7.01 12.09 -18.55
N ALA A 37 -6.95 10.90 -19.13
CA ALA A 37 -8.03 10.36 -19.97
C ALA A 37 -9.32 10.05 -19.19
N SER A 38 -9.20 9.74 -17.90
CA SER A 38 -10.32 9.47 -17.00
C SER A 38 -9.95 9.78 -15.56
N VAL A 39 -10.94 10.14 -14.73
CA VAL A 39 -10.78 10.43 -13.29
C VAL A 39 -11.66 9.55 -12.41
N PRO A 40 -11.21 9.17 -11.20
CA PRO A 40 -12.03 8.38 -10.29
C PRO A 40 -13.10 9.25 -9.64
N LEU A 41 -14.35 8.76 -9.62
CA LEU A 41 -15.46 9.36 -8.87
C LEU A 41 -15.63 8.61 -7.53
N ALA A 42 -16.31 7.47 -7.56
CA ALA A 42 -16.50 6.58 -6.41
C ALA A 42 -15.70 5.29 -6.62
N VAL A 43 -14.50 5.20 -6.04
CA VAL A 43 -13.58 4.06 -6.23
C VAL A 43 -13.08 3.59 -4.87
N ARG A 44 -13.64 2.46 -4.38
CA ARG A 44 -13.46 1.96 -3.01
C ARG A 44 -13.33 0.44 -2.89
N SER A 45 -13.89 -0.32 -3.82
CA SER A 45 -13.81 -1.78 -3.88
C SER A 45 -13.98 -2.25 -5.34
N PRO A 46 -13.70 -3.52 -5.67
CA PRO A 46 -13.78 -4.01 -7.05
C PRO A 46 -15.13 -3.79 -7.74
N TYR A 47 -16.21 -3.62 -6.95
CA TYR A 47 -17.58 -3.41 -7.42
C TYR A 47 -18.17 -2.03 -7.05
N LEU A 48 -17.44 -1.18 -6.33
CA LEU A 48 -17.72 0.25 -6.26
C LEU A 48 -16.55 1.00 -6.93
N SER A 49 -16.61 1.07 -8.26
CA SER A 49 -15.54 1.55 -9.15
C SER A 49 -16.13 2.36 -10.32
N SER A 50 -16.44 3.63 -10.05
CA SER A 50 -17.04 4.59 -10.98
C SER A 50 -16.04 5.66 -11.42
N TRP A 51 -16.00 5.91 -12.73
CA TRP A 51 -15.01 6.74 -13.40
C TRP A 51 -15.66 7.68 -14.42
N GLU A 52 -15.15 8.90 -14.55
CA GLU A 52 -15.59 9.87 -15.57
C GLU A 52 -14.58 9.91 -16.71
N ALA A 53 -15.04 9.99 -17.96
CA ALA A 53 -14.19 10.22 -19.13
C ALA A 53 -13.83 11.70 -19.27
N MET A 54 -12.54 11.98 -19.46
CA MET A 54 -11.98 13.34 -19.58
C MET A 54 -11.19 13.51 -20.91
N THR A 55 -11.43 12.61 -21.87
CA THR A 55 -10.78 12.58 -23.18
C THR A 55 -11.16 13.79 -24.05
N ASN A 56 -10.33 14.08 -25.06
CA ASN A 56 -10.64 15.11 -26.04
C ASN A 56 -11.89 14.74 -26.87
N GLY A 57 -13.01 15.38 -26.59
CA GLY A 57 -14.33 15.05 -27.16
C GLY A 57 -15.33 14.48 -26.15
N SER A 58 -14.89 14.12 -24.94
CA SER A 58 -15.80 13.98 -23.79
C SER A 58 -16.32 15.34 -23.36
N HIS A 59 -17.50 15.38 -22.72
CA HIS A 59 -18.15 16.61 -22.28
C HIS A 59 -18.39 16.70 -20.77
N PRO A 60 -17.46 16.26 -19.89
CA PRO A 60 -17.67 16.28 -18.44
C PRO A 60 -17.97 17.71 -17.98
N PRO A 61 -19.00 17.94 -17.15
CA PRO A 61 -19.71 16.93 -16.34
C PRO A 61 -20.89 16.19 -17.03
N ASN A 62 -21.08 16.33 -18.33
CA ASN A 62 -22.28 15.92 -19.08
C ASN A 62 -22.03 14.65 -19.91
N ASN A 63 -21.31 13.68 -19.34
CA ASN A 63 -21.35 12.29 -19.79
C ASN A 63 -21.93 11.45 -18.64
N TRP A 64 -22.28 10.20 -18.90
CA TRP A 64 -22.47 9.23 -17.83
C TRP A 64 -21.11 8.71 -17.31
N PRO A 65 -20.93 8.61 -15.99
CA PRO A 65 -19.85 7.81 -15.43
C PRO A 65 -19.97 6.33 -15.85
N THR A 66 -18.85 5.63 -15.91
CA THR A 66 -18.80 4.22 -16.30
C THR A 66 -18.00 3.36 -15.32
N THR A 67 -18.04 2.04 -15.49
CA THR A 67 -17.02 1.13 -14.98
C THR A 67 -15.64 1.45 -15.59
N TRP A 68 -14.61 0.82 -15.03
CA TRP A 68 -13.20 1.12 -15.29
C TRP A 68 -12.66 0.67 -16.65
N GLU A 69 -13.44 -0.08 -17.43
CA GLU A 69 -13.00 -0.78 -18.64
C GLU A 69 -12.69 0.16 -19.83
N ASP A 70 -12.32 -0.40 -20.98
CA ASP A 70 -12.27 0.40 -22.20
C ASP A 70 -13.68 0.93 -22.54
N PRO A 71 -13.86 2.19 -22.99
CA PRO A 71 -15.18 2.76 -23.29
C PRO A 71 -16.05 1.98 -24.28
N SER A 72 -15.49 1.02 -25.03
CA SER A 72 -16.25 0.12 -25.90
C SER A 72 -16.93 -1.06 -25.19
N SER A 73 -16.51 -1.41 -23.97
CA SER A 73 -17.15 -2.42 -23.11
C SER A 73 -17.60 -1.87 -21.75
N ALA A 74 -17.17 -0.66 -21.37
CA ALA A 74 -17.48 -0.05 -20.09
C ALA A 74 -18.99 0.14 -19.87
N GLN A 75 -19.41 -0.27 -18.68
CA GLN A 75 -20.79 -0.28 -18.26
C GLN A 75 -21.20 1.08 -17.70
N ILE A 76 -22.31 1.65 -18.19
CA ILE A 76 -22.87 2.91 -17.68
C ILE A 76 -23.25 2.75 -16.20
N LEU A 77 -22.92 3.76 -15.40
CA LEU A 77 -23.28 3.89 -14.00
C LEU A 77 -24.07 5.19 -13.84
N GLY A 78 -25.35 5.17 -14.24
CA GLY A 78 -26.22 6.34 -14.25
C GLY A 78 -26.17 7.07 -12.91
N TRP A 79 -25.68 8.30 -12.94
CA TRP A 79 -25.49 9.17 -11.77
C TRP A 79 -25.70 10.61 -12.22
N GLN A 80 -26.79 11.23 -11.77
CA GLN A 80 -27.16 12.59 -12.14
C GLN A 80 -26.89 13.56 -10.99
N GLY A 81 -26.51 14.80 -11.30
CA GLY A 81 -26.35 15.89 -10.36
C GLY A 81 -26.85 17.22 -10.91
N TYR A 82 -27.73 17.89 -10.16
CA TYR A 82 -28.27 19.21 -10.52
C TYR A 82 -28.12 20.23 -9.39
N ILE A 83 -27.85 21.47 -9.76
CA ILE A 83 -28.03 22.64 -8.91
C ILE A 83 -29.00 23.61 -9.59
N ARG A 84 -29.97 24.11 -8.84
CA ARG A 84 -30.96 25.07 -9.31
C ARG A 84 -30.74 26.39 -8.57
N VAL A 85 -30.53 27.46 -9.32
CA VAL A 85 -30.19 28.80 -8.82
C VAL A 85 -31.18 29.81 -9.40
N ASP A 86 -31.86 30.56 -8.53
CA ASP A 86 -32.84 31.60 -8.90
C ASP A 86 -33.91 31.14 -9.92
N GLY A 87 -34.30 29.87 -9.83
CA GLY A 87 -35.29 29.24 -10.70
C GLY A 87 -34.72 28.47 -11.89
N ILE A 88 -33.42 28.60 -12.19
CA ILE A 88 -32.75 28.02 -13.37
C ILE A 88 -31.94 26.79 -12.97
N THR A 89 -32.16 25.66 -13.66
CA THR A 89 -31.49 24.37 -13.36
C THR A 89 -30.23 24.18 -14.21
N TYR A 90 -29.14 23.81 -13.55
CA TYR A 90 -27.82 23.57 -14.11
C TYR A 90 -27.35 22.14 -13.81
N SER A 91 -26.75 21.45 -14.78
CA SER A 91 -26.17 20.11 -14.58
C SER A 91 -24.72 20.14 -14.16
N PHE A 92 -24.37 19.33 -13.16
CA PHE A 92 -23.00 19.19 -12.64
C PHE A 92 -22.44 17.77 -12.69
N LEU A 93 -23.24 16.78 -13.11
CA LEU A 93 -22.85 15.37 -13.33
C LEU A 93 -23.96 14.66 -14.12
N GLY A 94 -23.64 13.82 -15.11
CA GLY A 94 -24.60 12.97 -15.83
C GLY A 94 -25.13 13.55 -17.14
N ASP A 95 -25.48 12.68 -18.09
CA ASP A 95 -25.91 13.00 -19.46
C ASP A 95 -27.44 12.90 -19.65
N PHE A 96 -28.15 13.93 -19.17
CA PHE A 96 -29.59 14.05 -19.36
C PHE A 96 -29.99 15.43 -19.92
N PRO A 97 -29.95 15.65 -21.24
CA PRO A 97 -29.96 17.01 -21.83
C PRO A 97 -31.30 17.77 -21.81
N ASP A 98 -32.40 17.19 -21.31
CA ASP A 98 -33.73 17.82 -21.38
C ASP A 98 -33.84 19.09 -20.51
N ASN A 99 -34.13 20.23 -21.17
CA ASN A 99 -34.51 21.53 -20.59
C ASN A 99 -33.49 22.25 -19.67
N GLN A 100 -32.24 21.81 -19.57
CA GLN A 100 -31.28 22.32 -18.58
C GLN A 100 -30.07 23.08 -19.16
N ILE A 101 -29.41 23.88 -18.31
CA ILE A 101 -28.13 24.51 -18.66
C ILE A 101 -26.98 23.59 -18.27
N VAL A 102 -26.31 23.06 -19.29
CA VAL A 102 -25.03 22.34 -19.18
C VAL A 102 -23.96 23.26 -18.57
N THR A 103 -23.29 22.83 -17.49
CA THR A 103 -22.13 23.54 -16.95
C THR A 103 -20.82 23.01 -17.56
N ASN A 104 -19.74 23.77 -17.37
CA ASN A 104 -18.39 23.39 -17.80
C ASN A 104 -17.45 23.40 -16.59
N ILE A 105 -16.53 22.43 -16.55
CA ILE A 105 -15.45 22.40 -15.55
C ILE A 105 -14.48 23.55 -15.84
N SER A 106 -14.45 24.55 -14.95
CA SER A 106 -13.54 25.69 -15.03
C SER A 106 -12.18 25.41 -14.39
N ALA A 107 -12.15 24.53 -13.38
CA ALA A 107 -10.94 23.97 -12.80
C ALA A 107 -11.20 22.55 -12.27
N MET A 108 -10.16 21.73 -12.26
CA MET A 108 -10.18 20.41 -11.62
C MET A 108 -9.00 20.31 -10.65
N THR A 109 -9.23 19.69 -9.50
CA THR A 109 -8.17 19.26 -8.57
C THR A 109 -8.27 17.77 -8.33
N ILE A 110 -7.15 17.06 -8.45
CA ILE A 110 -7.06 15.63 -8.13
C ILE A 110 -6.07 15.47 -6.99
N THR A 111 -6.47 14.71 -5.97
CA THR A 111 -5.64 14.27 -4.85
C THR A 111 -5.77 12.76 -4.67
N PRO A 112 -4.89 12.11 -3.89
CA PRO A 112 -4.96 10.68 -3.62
C PRO A 112 -6.34 10.16 -3.21
N THR A 113 -7.11 10.95 -2.44
CA THR A 113 -8.47 10.57 -1.97
C THR A 113 -9.63 11.21 -2.74
N ARG A 114 -9.41 12.26 -3.56
CA ARG A 114 -10.50 13.10 -4.09
C ARG A 114 -10.32 13.56 -5.52
N THR A 115 -11.44 13.75 -6.21
CA THR A 115 -11.57 14.54 -7.45
C THR A 115 -12.53 15.69 -7.17
N THR A 116 -12.11 16.92 -7.41
CA THR A 116 -12.95 18.12 -7.25
C THR A 116 -13.06 18.85 -8.59
N TRP A 117 -14.27 19.17 -9.02
CA TRP A 117 -14.57 20.05 -10.15
C TRP A 117 -15.14 21.37 -9.66
N SER A 118 -14.62 22.49 -10.18
CA SER A 118 -15.16 23.83 -9.97
C SER A 118 -15.91 24.29 -11.21
N LEU A 119 -17.17 24.70 -11.06
CA LEU A 119 -18.08 25.05 -12.16
C LEU A 119 -18.98 26.24 -11.77
N ALA A 120 -19.51 26.94 -12.78
CA ALA A 120 -20.40 28.08 -12.58
C ALA A 120 -21.86 27.68 -12.85
N ALA A 121 -22.75 28.01 -11.90
CA ALA A 121 -24.20 27.85 -11.99
C ALA A 121 -24.86 29.22 -11.81
N GLY A 122 -24.99 29.96 -12.90
CA GLY A 122 -25.46 31.35 -12.88
C GLY A 122 -24.54 32.23 -12.02
N PRO A 123 -25.06 32.96 -11.01
CA PRO A 123 -24.26 33.78 -10.10
C PRO A 123 -23.53 32.96 -9.00
N MET A 124 -23.66 31.63 -8.96
CA MET A 124 -22.98 30.79 -7.98
C MET A 124 -21.75 30.09 -8.57
N ASN A 125 -20.62 30.14 -7.85
CA ASN A 125 -19.51 29.22 -8.04
C ASN A 125 -19.78 27.97 -7.20
N VAL A 126 -19.55 26.79 -7.79
CA VAL A 126 -19.90 25.49 -7.22
C VAL A 126 -18.68 24.58 -7.29
N ASN A 127 -18.32 23.97 -6.16
CA ASN A 127 -17.36 22.88 -6.12
C ASN A 127 -18.10 21.56 -5.90
N VAL A 128 -17.90 20.61 -6.81
CA VAL A 128 -18.40 19.24 -6.70
C VAL A 128 -17.21 18.34 -6.41
N THR A 129 -17.23 17.64 -5.27
CA THR A 129 -16.14 16.75 -4.86
C THR A 129 -16.60 15.32 -4.68
N PHE A 130 -15.94 14.44 -5.40
CA PHE A 130 -16.03 12.99 -5.27
C PHE A 130 -14.91 12.54 -4.33
N PHE A 131 -15.29 11.95 -3.20
CA PHE A 131 -14.38 11.63 -2.09
C PHE A 131 -14.49 10.16 -1.71
N SER A 132 -13.48 9.38 -2.04
CA SER A 132 -13.36 7.97 -1.65
C SER A 132 -12.29 7.87 -0.55
N PRO A 133 -12.68 7.64 0.72
CA PRO A 133 -11.72 7.62 1.82
C PRO A 133 -10.66 6.53 1.66
N ILE A 134 -9.45 6.84 2.13
CA ILE A 134 -8.37 5.90 2.42
C ILE A 134 -8.06 6.11 3.90
N GLU A 135 -8.02 5.05 4.69
CA GLU A 135 -8.15 5.10 6.15
C GLU A 135 -7.01 4.32 6.83
N PRO A 136 -5.75 4.82 6.79
CA PRO A 136 -4.60 4.11 7.32
C PRO A 136 -4.70 3.87 8.82
N GLY A 137 -4.46 2.62 9.24
CA GLY A 137 -4.53 2.20 10.64
C GLY A 137 -5.95 1.98 11.19
N ASP A 138 -7.01 2.18 10.41
CA ASP A 138 -8.39 1.88 10.79
C ASP A 138 -9.01 0.86 9.82
N TRP A 139 -8.85 -0.42 10.16
CA TRP A 139 -9.35 -1.54 9.36
C TRP A 139 -10.87 -1.58 9.25
N VAL A 140 -11.60 -1.06 10.23
CA VAL A 140 -13.07 -0.97 10.18
C VAL A 140 -13.43 0.00 9.06
N ARG A 141 -12.98 1.25 9.14
CA ARG A 141 -13.28 2.30 8.15
C ARG A 141 -12.74 1.96 6.76
N GLN A 142 -11.51 1.45 6.67
CA GLN A 142 -10.90 1.06 5.40
C GLN A 142 -11.71 -0.01 4.66
N SER A 143 -12.41 -0.90 5.37
CA SER A 143 -13.22 -1.97 4.79
C SER A 143 -14.66 -1.59 4.40
N ILE A 144 -15.14 -0.38 4.75
CA ILE A 144 -16.49 0.07 4.37
C ILE A 144 -16.48 0.48 2.88
N PRO A 145 -17.20 -0.21 1.98
CA PRO A 145 -17.17 0.05 0.53
C PRO A 145 -18.11 1.21 0.17
N PHE A 146 -17.89 2.38 0.78
CA PHE A 146 -18.68 3.60 0.58
C PHE A 146 -17.78 4.78 0.21
N SER A 147 -18.33 5.67 -0.60
CA SER A 147 -17.73 6.93 -1.07
C SER A 147 -18.72 8.08 -0.82
N TYR A 148 -18.22 9.31 -0.72
CA TYR A 148 -19.06 10.50 -0.66
C TYR A 148 -19.07 11.25 -2.00
N LEU A 149 -20.20 11.89 -2.28
CA LEU A 149 -20.31 13.03 -3.19
C LEU A 149 -20.69 14.23 -2.33
N TYR A 150 -19.97 15.34 -2.42
CA TYR A 150 -20.37 16.57 -1.74
C TYR A 150 -20.25 17.82 -2.60
N VAL A 151 -21.13 18.78 -2.33
CA VAL A 151 -21.26 20.04 -3.05
C VAL A 151 -21.10 21.22 -2.10
N GLU A 152 -20.27 22.18 -2.49
CA GLU A 152 -20.09 23.49 -1.83
C GLU A 152 -20.47 24.59 -2.84
N ALA A 153 -21.13 25.65 -2.39
CA ALA A 153 -21.53 26.77 -3.25
C ALA A 153 -21.25 28.13 -2.60
N ALA A 154 -20.90 29.12 -3.42
CA ALA A 154 -20.70 30.51 -2.99
C ALA A 154 -21.11 31.50 -4.10
N SER A 155 -21.77 32.58 -3.73
CA SER A 155 -22.11 33.69 -4.63
C SER A 155 -20.85 34.35 -5.18
N THR A 156 -20.91 34.71 -6.46
CA THR A 156 -19.85 35.43 -7.19
C THR A 156 -20.07 36.94 -7.25
N ASP A 157 -21.28 37.42 -6.95
CA ASP A 157 -21.65 38.85 -6.95
C ASP A 157 -21.86 39.43 -5.53
N GLY A 158 -21.88 38.57 -4.51
CA GLY A 158 -22.07 38.92 -3.09
C GLY A 158 -23.53 38.95 -2.63
N ASN A 159 -24.49 38.66 -3.49
CA ASN A 159 -25.92 38.62 -3.17
C ASN A 159 -26.35 37.24 -2.64
N GLN A 160 -27.56 37.20 -2.06
CA GLN A 160 -28.25 35.94 -1.74
C GLN A 160 -28.96 35.42 -2.99
N HIS A 161 -28.91 34.11 -3.20
CA HIS A 161 -29.58 33.40 -4.29
C HIS A 161 -30.36 32.21 -3.75
N SER A 162 -31.49 31.92 -4.38
CA SER A 162 -32.31 30.74 -4.05
C SER A 162 -31.63 29.49 -4.61
N VAL A 163 -31.13 28.60 -3.75
CA VAL A 163 -30.37 27.41 -4.17
C VAL A 163 -31.06 26.11 -3.75
N GLN A 164 -31.29 25.23 -4.72
CA GLN A 164 -31.66 23.83 -4.50
C GLN A 164 -30.64 22.90 -5.15
N VAL A 165 -30.36 21.74 -4.57
CA VAL A 165 -29.40 20.75 -5.10
C VAL A 165 -30.03 19.35 -5.11
N TYR A 166 -29.72 18.55 -6.13
CA TYR A 166 -30.29 17.23 -6.36
C TYR A 166 -29.21 16.28 -6.86
N SER A 167 -29.31 15.00 -6.49
CA SER A 167 -28.61 13.91 -7.16
C SER A 167 -29.44 12.63 -7.14
N ASP A 168 -29.32 11.82 -8.20
CA ASP A 168 -29.88 10.48 -8.29
C ASP A 168 -28.83 9.49 -8.81
N ILE A 169 -29.01 8.21 -8.48
CA ILE A 169 -28.38 7.11 -9.22
C ILE A 169 -29.45 6.18 -9.82
N SER A 170 -29.13 5.54 -10.93
CA SER A 170 -29.99 4.53 -11.57
C SER A 170 -29.78 3.13 -10.98
N ALA A 171 -30.66 2.18 -11.34
CA ALA A 171 -30.48 0.78 -11.01
C ALA A 171 -29.27 0.09 -11.70
N GLU A 172 -28.62 0.74 -12.67
CA GLU A 172 -27.48 0.19 -13.42
C GLU A 172 -26.26 -0.11 -12.54
N TRP A 173 -26.18 0.49 -11.35
CA TRP A 173 -25.16 0.14 -10.35
C TRP A 173 -25.27 -1.30 -9.82
N SER A 174 -26.40 -2.00 -10.06
CA SER A 174 -26.72 -3.27 -9.37
C SER A 174 -26.32 -4.55 -10.12
N SER A 175 -26.12 -4.50 -11.44
CA SER A 175 -25.77 -5.66 -12.30
C SER A 175 -25.34 -5.19 -13.69
N GLY A 176 -24.39 -5.90 -14.32
CA GLY A 176 -24.01 -5.66 -15.72
C GLY A 176 -25.13 -6.03 -16.72
N ASN A 177 -25.99 -6.99 -16.35
CA ASN A 177 -27.13 -7.38 -17.15
C ASN A 177 -28.31 -6.39 -16.98
N ARG A 178 -28.45 -5.45 -17.91
CA ARG A 178 -29.51 -4.41 -17.91
C ARG A 178 -30.95 -4.95 -18.04
N SER A 179 -31.12 -6.24 -18.31
CA SER A 179 -32.43 -6.91 -18.32
C SER A 179 -32.85 -7.47 -16.95
N GLU A 180 -31.96 -7.50 -15.97
CA GLU A 180 -32.30 -7.98 -14.63
C GLU A 180 -33.36 -7.10 -13.95
N ARG A 181 -34.18 -7.74 -13.13
CA ARG A 181 -35.22 -7.07 -12.33
C ARG A 181 -34.64 -6.66 -10.99
N VAL A 182 -34.79 -5.38 -10.65
CA VAL A 182 -34.42 -4.82 -9.35
C VAL A 182 -35.64 -4.63 -8.47
N GLN A 183 -35.40 -4.70 -7.17
CA GLN A 183 -36.32 -4.27 -6.11
C GLN A 183 -35.59 -3.26 -5.22
N TRP A 184 -36.35 -2.40 -4.57
CA TRP A 184 -35.79 -1.31 -3.78
C TRP A 184 -36.65 -0.98 -2.57
N GLN A 185 -36.06 -0.30 -1.60
CA GLN A 185 -36.79 0.32 -0.49
C GLN A 185 -36.16 1.65 -0.11
N THR A 186 -36.96 2.54 0.49
CA THR A 186 -36.46 3.77 1.12
C THR A 186 -36.53 3.61 2.63
N VAL A 187 -35.40 3.87 3.29
CA VAL A 187 -35.32 3.95 4.75
C VAL A 187 -35.18 5.41 5.13
N ALA A 188 -36.08 5.91 5.97
CA ALA A 188 -36.07 7.26 6.49
C ALA A 188 -36.23 7.23 8.01
N ASP A 189 -35.09 7.30 8.70
CA ASP A 189 -35.01 7.33 10.17
C ASP A 189 -34.82 8.77 10.69
N SER A 190 -34.50 8.95 11.97
CA SER A 190 -34.31 10.30 12.55
C SER A 190 -33.01 11.01 12.13
N ASN A 191 -32.08 10.29 11.50
CA ASN A 191 -30.70 10.70 11.23
C ASN A 191 -30.38 10.76 9.73
N SER A 192 -30.91 9.82 8.94
CA SER A 192 -30.67 9.72 7.50
C SER A 192 -31.90 9.33 6.70
N VAL A 193 -31.85 9.64 5.40
CA VAL A 193 -32.68 9.00 4.39
C VAL A 193 -31.78 8.40 3.32
N TYR A 194 -32.05 7.14 2.99
CA TYR A 194 -31.31 6.43 1.97
C TYR A 194 -32.16 5.38 1.27
N HIS A 195 -31.81 5.08 0.03
CA HIS A 195 -32.41 4.04 -0.78
C HIS A 195 -31.50 2.80 -0.75
N GLU A 196 -32.10 1.64 -0.61
CA GLU A 196 -31.46 0.34 -0.80
C GLU A 196 -31.98 -0.26 -2.12
N THR A 197 -31.10 -0.78 -2.97
CA THR A 197 -31.47 -1.45 -4.22
C THR A 197 -30.75 -2.79 -4.35
N THR A 198 -31.49 -3.83 -4.72
CA THR A 198 -30.97 -5.19 -4.92
C THR A 198 -31.57 -5.81 -6.18
N LEU A 199 -30.89 -6.78 -6.78
CA LEU A 199 -31.56 -7.66 -7.74
C LEU A 199 -32.64 -8.50 -7.03
N VAL A 200 -33.74 -8.78 -7.74
CA VAL A 200 -34.81 -9.70 -7.28
C VAL A 200 -34.29 -11.13 -7.26
N THR A 201 -33.49 -11.49 -8.26
CA THR A 201 -32.76 -12.76 -8.33
C THR A 201 -31.28 -12.43 -8.21
N GLN A 202 -30.62 -12.88 -7.14
CA GLN A 202 -29.19 -12.68 -6.94
C GLN A 202 -28.42 -13.98 -7.17
N THR A 203 -27.36 -13.90 -7.97
CA THR A 203 -26.41 -14.99 -8.20
C THR A 203 -25.17 -14.74 -7.36
N GLN A 204 -25.16 -15.31 -6.16
CA GLN A 204 -24.11 -15.08 -5.17
C GLN A 204 -22.74 -15.56 -5.69
N LEU A 205 -21.71 -14.71 -5.57
CA LEU A 205 -20.34 -14.95 -6.03
C LEU A 205 -20.16 -15.01 -7.56
N ASP A 206 -21.07 -14.40 -8.33
CA ASP A 206 -21.00 -14.30 -9.79
C ASP A 206 -20.88 -12.85 -10.28
N GLU A 207 -20.33 -12.66 -11.48
CA GLU A 207 -19.98 -11.35 -12.05
C GLU A 207 -20.37 -11.25 -13.52
N ASN A 208 -21.06 -10.17 -13.88
CA ASN A 208 -21.44 -9.84 -15.26
C ASN A 208 -20.89 -8.45 -15.60
N ASP A 209 -20.13 -8.34 -16.70
CA ASP A 209 -19.47 -7.11 -17.16
C ASP A 209 -18.85 -6.27 -16.03
N GLN A 210 -17.98 -6.94 -15.24
CA GLN A 210 -17.27 -6.42 -14.07
C GLN A 210 -18.13 -5.95 -12.88
N GLN A 211 -19.45 -6.12 -12.92
CA GLN A 211 -20.37 -5.86 -11.81
C GLN A 211 -20.79 -7.18 -11.13
N ALA A 212 -21.02 -7.14 -9.81
CA ALA A 212 -21.42 -8.32 -9.05
C ALA A 212 -22.94 -8.57 -9.20
N GLU A 213 -23.32 -9.83 -9.37
CA GLU A 213 -24.72 -10.25 -9.52
C GLU A 213 -25.40 -10.56 -8.16
N TRP A 214 -24.83 -10.07 -7.06
CA TRP A 214 -25.41 -10.10 -5.72
C TRP A 214 -24.89 -8.93 -4.90
N GLY A 215 -25.68 -8.46 -3.93
CA GLY A 215 -25.35 -7.31 -3.08
C GLY A 215 -26.49 -6.29 -2.97
N THR A 216 -26.16 -5.18 -2.30
CA THR A 216 -27.06 -4.05 -2.11
C THR A 216 -26.35 -2.74 -2.42
N THR A 217 -26.93 -1.95 -3.33
CA THR A 217 -26.54 -0.58 -3.60
C THR A 217 -27.23 0.35 -2.60
N PHE A 218 -26.48 1.29 -2.03
CA PHE A 218 -26.95 2.31 -1.09
C PHE A 218 -26.73 3.70 -1.67
N PHE A 219 -27.74 4.56 -1.61
CA PHE A 219 -27.59 5.98 -1.94
C PHE A 219 -28.46 6.86 -1.04
N GLY A 220 -27.87 7.86 -0.39
CA GLY A 220 -28.60 8.69 0.56
C GLY A 220 -27.78 9.77 1.26
N MET A 221 -28.39 10.43 2.23
CA MET A 221 -27.79 11.53 2.99
C MET A 221 -28.38 11.67 4.40
N ARG A 222 -27.77 12.53 5.22
CA ARG A 222 -28.32 12.89 6.53
C ARG A 222 -29.66 13.63 6.37
N LEU A 223 -30.66 13.24 7.15
CA LEU A 223 -31.99 13.81 7.06
C LEU A 223 -32.04 15.20 7.71
N SER A 224 -32.79 16.12 7.10
CA SER A 224 -33.21 17.38 7.73
C SER A 224 -34.56 17.82 7.16
N SER A 225 -35.15 18.88 7.72
CA SER A 225 -36.39 19.48 7.19
C SER A 225 -36.28 19.97 5.74
N LEU A 226 -35.05 20.22 5.27
CA LEU A 226 -34.72 20.69 3.92
C LEU A 226 -34.64 19.57 2.88
N VAL A 227 -34.58 18.30 3.32
CA VAL A 227 -34.39 17.15 2.44
C VAL A 227 -35.74 16.65 1.92
N THR A 228 -35.78 16.39 0.62
CA THR A 228 -36.86 15.64 -0.04
C THR A 228 -36.29 14.60 -0.99
N TYR A 229 -36.90 13.43 -1.04
CA TYR A 229 -36.47 12.27 -1.81
C TYR A 229 -37.59 11.77 -2.74
N LYS A 230 -37.26 10.89 -3.68
CA LYS A 230 -38.21 10.16 -4.52
C LYS A 230 -37.58 8.90 -5.09
N VAL A 231 -38.36 7.83 -5.21
CA VAL A 231 -38.06 6.72 -6.13
C VAL A 231 -39.17 6.68 -7.16
N ALA A 232 -38.80 6.75 -8.44
CA ALA A 232 -39.64 6.63 -9.62
C ALA A 232 -38.71 6.51 -10.86
N SER A 233 -39.25 6.65 -12.07
CA SER A 233 -38.40 6.78 -13.26
C SER A 233 -37.56 8.05 -13.28
N ASP A 234 -36.44 7.97 -13.99
CA ASP A 234 -35.48 9.04 -14.18
C ASP A 234 -36.16 10.35 -14.60
N LYS A 235 -37.02 10.30 -15.62
CA LYS A 235 -37.78 11.46 -16.10
C LYS A 235 -38.71 12.02 -15.02
N SER A 236 -39.41 11.16 -14.27
CA SER A 236 -40.33 11.58 -13.20
C SER A 236 -39.59 12.34 -12.10
N CYS A 237 -38.47 11.82 -11.62
CA CYS A 237 -37.64 12.46 -10.58
C CYS A 237 -37.00 13.77 -11.08
N ARG A 238 -36.40 13.75 -12.29
CA ARG A 238 -35.63 14.85 -12.86
C ARG A 238 -36.53 16.01 -13.30
N ASP A 239 -37.64 15.75 -14.00
CA ASP A 239 -38.63 16.77 -14.37
C ASP A 239 -39.25 17.39 -13.10
N GLN A 240 -39.50 16.61 -12.05
CA GLN A 240 -40.08 17.11 -10.81
C GLN A 240 -39.14 18.08 -10.08
N PHE A 241 -37.86 17.73 -9.95
CA PHE A 241 -36.87 18.64 -9.39
C PHE A 241 -36.71 19.90 -10.26
N HIS A 242 -36.62 19.76 -11.58
CA HIS A 242 -36.47 20.89 -12.50
C HIS A 242 -37.60 21.93 -12.32
N ASN A 243 -38.85 21.46 -12.30
CA ASN A 243 -40.03 22.31 -12.21
C ASN A 243 -40.22 22.94 -10.82
N ASN A 244 -39.89 22.23 -9.73
CA ASN A 244 -40.29 22.59 -8.37
C ASN A 244 -39.14 22.91 -7.40
N GLY A 245 -37.89 22.62 -7.77
CA GLY A 245 -36.71 22.66 -6.89
C GLY A 245 -36.68 21.58 -5.81
N LYS A 246 -37.64 20.64 -5.80
CA LYS A 246 -37.81 19.63 -4.74
C LYS A 246 -38.60 18.42 -5.22
N LEU A 247 -38.55 17.36 -4.44
CA LEU A 247 -39.27 16.10 -4.64
C LEU A 247 -40.50 16.00 -3.72
N ASP A 248 -41.42 15.08 -4.02
CA ASP A 248 -42.70 14.91 -3.31
C ASP A 248 -42.72 13.82 -2.25
N LEU A 249 -41.60 13.13 -2.00
CA LEU A 249 -41.55 11.95 -1.11
C LEU A 249 -42.32 10.75 -1.71
N GLY A 250 -42.46 10.71 -3.04
CA GLY A 250 -43.02 9.58 -3.75
C GLY A 250 -42.12 8.35 -3.68
N GLU A 251 -42.69 7.23 -3.25
CA GLU A 251 -42.03 5.93 -3.21
C GLU A 251 -42.78 5.02 -4.19
N ASP A 252 -42.24 4.88 -5.40
CA ASP A 252 -42.72 3.90 -6.38
C ASP A 252 -42.51 2.48 -5.84
N SER A 253 -43.52 1.61 -5.99
CA SER A 253 -43.50 0.22 -5.54
C SER A 253 -43.54 -0.79 -6.71
N ASP A 254 -43.51 -0.31 -7.96
CA ASP A 254 -43.58 -1.17 -9.15
C ASP A 254 -42.17 -1.62 -9.59
N PHE A 255 -41.65 -2.65 -8.91
CA PHE A 255 -40.34 -3.24 -9.19
C PHE A 255 -40.23 -3.75 -10.62
N ARG A 256 -39.20 -3.31 -11.35
CA ARG A 256 -39.04 -3.52 -12.81
C ARG A 256 -37.60 -3.75 -13.24
N GLY A 257 -37.37 -3.86 -14.55
CA GLY A 257 -36.04 -4.08 -15.11
C GLY A 257 -35.12 -2.86 -14.95
N ILE A 258 -33.80 -3.07 -14.90
CA ILE A 258 -32.81 -1.98 -14.78
C ILE A 258 -32.99 -0.92 -15.89
N ALA A 259 -33.24 -1.33 -17.13
CA ALA A 259 -33.48 -0.45 -18.27
C ALA A 259 -34.97 -0.24 -18.64
N ASP A 260 -35.90 -0.57 -17.72
CA ASP A 260 -37.35 -0.46 -17.93
C ASP A 260 -37.90 0.73 -17.13
N ASP A 261 -38.33 1.81 -17.82
CA ASP A 261 -38.71 3.10 -17.22
C ASP A 261 -37.73 3.53 -16.10
N PHE A 262 -36.43 3.54 -16.49
CA PHE A 262 -35.22 3.66 -15.67
C PHE A 262 -35.47 4.08 -14.20
N PRO A 263 -35.60 3.13 -13.26
CA PRO A 263 -35.79 3.48 -11.86
C PRO A 263 -34.55 4.19 -11.31
N VAL A 264 -34.76 5.36 -10.69
CA VAL A 264 -33.71 6.14 -10.04
C VAL A 264 -34.05 6.45 -8.58
N TYR A 265 -32.98 6.60 -7.80
CA TYR A 265 -32.99 6.76 -6.36
C TYR A 265 -32.56 8.18 -6.01
N ALA A 266 -33.52 9.10 -5.96
CA ALA A 266 -33.28 10.53 -6.02
C ALA A 266 -33.40 11.23 -4.66
N VAL A 267 -32.42 12.07 -4.30
CA VAL A 267 -32.46 12.91 -3.10
C VAL A 267 -32.04 14.34 -3.39
N SER A 268 -32.79 15.29 -2.84
CA SER A 268 -32.60 16.73 -3.05
C SER A 268 -32.72 17.54 -1.76
N VAL A 269 -32.12 18.72 -1.75
CA VAL A 269 -32.06 19.65 -0.61
C VAL A 269 -32.39 21.06 -1.09
N ASP A 270 -33.34 21.73 -0.43
CA ASP A 270 -33.63 23.15 -0.63
C ASP A 270 -32.93 23.99 0.44
N LEU A 271 -31.94 24.81 0.04
CA LEU A 271 -31.15 25.63 0.95
C LEU A 271 -31.79 27.00 1.19
N GLY A 272 -32.82 27.37 0.43
CA GLY A 272 -33.36 28.71 0.41
C GLY A 272 -32.35 29.75 -0.10
N ASP A 273 -32.45 30.98 0.43
CA ASP A 273 -31.65 32.12 -0.01
C ASP A 273 -30.29 32.17 0.72
N ILE A 274 -29.21 31.78 0.01
CA ILE A 274 -27.85 31.69 0.56
C ILE A 274 -26.85 32.59 -0.19
N THR A 275 -25.84 33.09 0.53
CA THR A 275 -24.60 33.61 -0.08
C THR A 275 -23.53 32.51 -0.19
N THR A 276 -23.52 31.53 0.71
CA THR A 276 -22.59 30.39 0.69
C THR A 276 -23.09 29.23 1.56
N THR A 277 -22.67 28.00 1.25
CA THR A 277 -22.81 26.81 2.11
C THR A 277 -21.89 26.87 3.35
N GLY A 278 -20.86 27.72 3.34
CA GLY A 278 -19.87 27.80 4.41
C GLY A 278 -19.22 26.45 4.69
N ASN A 279 -19.11 26.08 5.97
CA ASN A 279 -18.55 24.80 6.40
C ASN A 279 -19.54 23.62 6.37
N ASN A 280 -20.75 23.82 5.83
CA ASN A 280 -21.83 22.83 5.78
C ASN A 280 -22.12 22.43 4.32
N PRO A 281 -21.26 21.60 3.68
CA PRO A 281 -21.53 21.11 2.33
C PRO A 281 -22.77 20.20 2.30
N ILE A 282 -23.39 20.08 1.13
CA ILE A 282 -24.43 19.08 0.88
C ILE A 282 -23.73 17.76 0.60
N VAL A 283 -24.04 16.69 1.35
CA VAL A 283 -23.28 15.42 1.31
C VAL A 283 -24.22 14.24 1.05
N TRP A 284 -23.96 13.52 -0.03
CA TRP A 284 -24.48 12.18 -0.31
C TRP A 284 -23.42 11.14 0.01
N ALA A 285 -23.86 9.95 0.44
CA ALA A 285 -23.07 8.73 0.45
C ALA A 285 -23.58 7.77 -0.62
N ILE A 286 -22.66 7.10 -1.30
CA ILE A 286 -22.92 5.97 -2.19
C ILE A 286 -22.12 4.76 -1.69
N GLY A 287 -22.74 3.59 -1.66
CA GLY A 287 -22.12 2.36 -1.17
C GLY A 287 -22.60 1.13 -1.92
N TYR A 288 -21.79 0.08 -1.96
CA TYR A 288 -22.19 -1.21 -2.51
C TYR A 288 -21.64 -2.34 -1.64
N THR A 289 -22.51 -3.07 -0.94
CA THR A 289 -22.12 -4.10 0.04
C THR A 289 -22.60 -5.49 -0.34
N ARG A 290 -21.87 -6.50 0.13
CA ARG A 290 -22.12 -7.93 -0.13
C ARG A 290 -21.71 -8.73 1.10
N ASP A 291 -22.52 -9.73 1.46
CA ASP A 291 -22.14 -10.77 2.43
C ASP A 291 -22.57 -12.16 1.92
N PRO A 292 -21.64 -13.10 1.67
CA PRO A 292 -20.19 -12.90 1.66
C PRO A 292 -19.74 -11.94 0.55
N ALA A 293 -18.60 -11.31 0.77
CA ALA A 293 -17.91 -10.51 -0.24
C ALA A 293 -17.17 -11.38 -1.27
N LEU A 294 -16.65 -12.52 -0.82
CA LEU A 294 -15.93 -13.48 -1.65
C LEU A 294 -15.88 -14.85 -0.96
N SER A 295 -15.44 -15.87 -1.68
CA SER A 295 -15.19 -17.22 -1.14
C SER A 295 -13.71 -17.57 -1.23
N TYR A 296 -13.16 -18.18 -0.18
CA TYR A 296 -11.79 -18.71 -0.13
C TYR A 296 -11.82 -20.21 0.15
N ALA A 297 -11.17 -21.01 -0.68
CA ALA A 297 -11.02 -22.45 -0.48
C ALA A 297 -9.55 -22.87 -0.49
N ASP A 298 -9.13 -23.57 0.57
CA ASP A 298 -7.77 -24.08 0.72
C ASP A 298 -7.60 -25.45 0.01
N LEU A 299 -6.38 -25.97 -0.08
CA LEU A 299 -6.07 -27.25 -0.75
C LEU A 299 -6.67 -28.47 -0.04
N ASP A 300 -7.19 -28.32 1.17
CA ASP A 300 -7.97 -29.36 1.84
C ASP A 300 -9.40 -29.49 1.30
N GLY A 301 -9.87 -28.50 0.53
CA GLY A 301 -11.24 -28.40 0.02
C GLY A 301 -12.21 -27.74 1.00
N SER A 302 -11.72 -27.22 2.14
CA SER A 302 -12.53 -26.42 3.05
C SER A 302 -12.80 -25.04 2.45
N THR A 303 -14.08 -24.74 2.23
CA THR A 303 -14.52 -23.46 1.68
C THR A 303 -14.98 -22.54 2.82
N GLN A 304 -14.49 -21.31 2.82
CA GLN A 304 -14.82 -20.25 3.75
C GLN A 304 -15.54 -19.11 3.03
N SER A 305 -16.73 -18.76 3.50
CA SER A 305 -17.36 -17.49 3.18
C SER A 305 -16.59 -16.36 3.89
N ARG A 306 -16.12 -15.37 3.12
CA ARG A 306 -15.38 -14.21 3.62
C ARG A 306 -16.28 -12.98 3.57
N SER A 307 -16.49 -12.35 4.72
CA SER A 307 -17.31 -11.15 4.89
C SER A 307 -16.44 -9.91 5.02
N LEU A 308 -16.95 -8.73 4.65
CA LEU A 308 -16.22 -7.47 4.82
C LEU A 308 -15.93 -7.21 6.31
N TYR A 309 -14.72 -6.73 6.62
CA TYR A 309 -14.22 -6.62 7.99
C TYR A 309 -15.14 -5.77 8.91
N TYR A 310 -15.77 -4.70 8.39
CA TYR A 310 -16.67 -3.85 9.16
C TYR A 310 -17.92 -4.59 9.69
N ASN A 311 -18.31 -5.74 9.13
CA ASN A 311 -19.48 -6.50 9.60
C ASN A 311 -19.34 -7.00 11.05
N ALA A 312 -18.14 -6.98 11.63
CA ALA A 312 -17.93 -7.21 13.06
C ALA A 312 -18.26 -6.02 13.98
N ASN A 313 -18.41 -4.83 13.42
CA ASN A 313 -18.54 -3.56 14.15
C ASN A 313 -19.89 -2.87 13.96
N PHE A 314 -20.70 -3.32 12.99
CA PHE A 314 -22.02 -2.77 12.70
C PHE A 314 -23.07 -3.89 12.76
N SER A 315 -24.25 -3.59 13.31
CA SER A 315 -25.33 -4.56 13.51
C SER A 315 -26.13 -4.86 12.23
N ASP A 316 -26.23 -3.88 11.34
CA ASP A 316 -27.15 -3.85 10.21
C ASP A 316 -26.76 -2.74 9.21
N ALA A 317 -27.52 -2.63 8.12
CA ALA A 317 -27.31 -1.65 7.06
C ALA A 317 -27.51 -0.19 7.53
N SER A 318 -28.54 0.08 8.34
CA SER A 318 -28.79 1.44 8.88
C SER A 318 -27.63 1.90 9.76
N ALA A 319 -27.07 1.01 10.58
CA ALA A 319 -25.93 1.32 11.43
C ALA A 319 -24.68 1.74 10.62
N VAL A 320 -24.35 1.05 9.52
CA VAL A 320 -23.20 1.41 8.69
C VAL A 320 -23.46 2.67 7.84
N VAL A 321 -24.65 2.84 7.27
CA VAL A 321 -25.02 4.05 6.51
C VAL A 321 -24.99 5.29 7.41
N ASN A 322 -25.63 5.23 8.58
CA ASN A 322 -25.62 6.32 9.56
C ASN A 322 -24.21 6.57 10.11
N GLY A 323 -23.44 5.52 10.40
CA GLY A 323 -22.05 5.63 10.86
C GLY A 323 -21.17 6.36 9.85
N PHE A 324 -21.23 5.97 8.58
CA PHE A 324 -20.48 6.59 7.49
C PHE A 324 -20.91 8.06 7.29
N LEU A 325 -22.22 8.33 7.15
CA LEU A 325 -22.72 9.70 6.97
C LEU A 325 -22.34 10.65 8.12
N ASN A 326 -22.31 10.17 9.37
CA ASN A 326 -21.91 10.98 10.53
C ASN A 326 -20.39 11.20 10.62
N ASP A 327 -19.57 10.27 10.10
CA ASP A 327 -18.10 10.36 10.12
C ASP A 327 -17.54 11.33 9.05
N PHE A 328 -18.35 11.81 8.09
CA PHE A 328 -17.92 12.66 6.96
C PHE A 328 -16.94 13.78 7.33
N GLY A 329 -17.22 14.58 8.37
CA GLY A 329 -16.35 15.69 8.77
C GLY A 329 -14.99 15.22 9.31
N ALA A 330 -14.98 14.08 9.99
CA ALA A 330 -13.75 13.45 10.47
C ALA A 330 -13.00 12.76 9.32
N ALA A 331 -13.70 12.06 8.42
CA ALA A 331 -13.14 11.47 7.21
C ALA A 331 -12.48 12.51 6.32
N LYS A 332 -13.15 13.65 6.05
CA LYS A 332 -12.56 14.79 5.33
C LYS A 332 -11.29 15.29 6.03
N THR A 333 -11.30 15.40 7.35
CA THR A 333 -10.12 15.83 8.14
C THR A 333 -8.96 14.83 8.06
N ARG A 334 -9.23 13.51 8.05
CA ARG A 334 -8.21 12.47 7.88
C ARG A 334 -7.66 12.48 6.44
N ALA A 335 -8.52 12.63 5.44
CA ALA A 335 -8.15 12.76 4.03
C ALA A 335 -7.34 14.03 3.74
N ASP A 336 -7.70 15.18 4.33
CA ASP A 336 -6.92 16.43 4.22
C ASP A 336 -5.49 16.25 4.76
N LYS A 337 -5.31 15.52 5.88
CA LYS A 337 -3.99 15.18 6.43
C LYS A 337 -3.23 14.19 5.54
N LEU A 338 -3.89 13.14 5.06
CA LEU A 338 -3.27 12.11 4.21
C LEU A 338 -2.82 12.69 2.87
N ASP A 339 -3.71 13.41 2.17
CA ASP A 339 -3.38 14.08 0.91
C ASP A 339 -2.23 15.07 1.10
N ALA A 340 -2.24 15.87 2.19
CA ALA A 340 -1.15 16.81 2.47
C ALA A 340 0.20 16.11 2.68
N LYS A 341 0.22 14.96 3.39
CA LYS A 341 1.44 14.14 3.54
C LYS A 341 1.91 13.61 2.19
N ILE A 342 1.05 12.92 1.44
CA ILE A 342 1.42 12.28 0.18
C ILE A 342 1.92 13.32 -0.84
N LEU A 343 1.20 14.43 -0.99
CA LEU A 343 1.56 15.49 -1.93
C LEU A 343 2.79 16.30 -1.49
N GLY A 344 3.01 16.47 -0.18
CA GLY A 344 4.22 17.08 0.34
C GLY A 344 5.46 16.22 0.09
N ASP A 345 5.40 14.95 0.46
CA ASP A 345 6.51 13.99 0.29
C ASP A 345 6.83 13.75 -1.20
N ALA A 346 5.80 13.70 -2.06
CA ALA A 346 5.96 13.56 -3.50
C ALA A 346 6.45 14.85 -4.19
N GLY A 347 5.92 16.02 -3.79
CA GLY A 347 6.36 17.33 -4.27
C GLY A 347 7.84 17.60 -3.96
N ALA A 348 8.36 17.05 -2.86
CA ALA A 348 9.79 17.04 -2.51
C ALA A 348 10.65 16.08 -3.37
N ILE A 349 10.09 15.46 -4.41
CA ILE A 349 10.78 14.72 -5.49
C ILE A 349 10.62 15.50 -6.80
N SER A 350 9.38 15.78 -7.20
CA SER A 350 9.01 16.71 -8.28
C SER A 350 7.50 17.00 -8.26
N SER A 351 7.07 18.09 -8.91
CA SER A 351 5.65 18.39 -9.16
C SER A 351 4.94 17.26 -9.92
N ASP A 352 5.59 16.79 -10.98
CA ASP A 352 5.07 15.75 -11.87
C ASP A 352 4.85 14.42 -11.13
N TYR A 353 5.62 14.17 -10.07
CA TYR A 353 5.44 13.00 -9.25
C TYR A 353 4.19 13.08 -8.35
N ALA A 354 3.90 14.28 -7.81
CA ALA A 354 2.68 14.54 -7.03
C ALA A 354 1.41 14.33 -7.87
N ASP A 355 1.46 14.67 -9.16
CA ASP A 355 0.38 14.39 -10.12
C ASP A 355 0.12 12.88 -10.29
N ILE A 356 1.17 12.06 -10.49
CA ILE A 356 1.03 10.60 -10.69
C ILE A 356 0.44 9.91 -9.44
N VAL A 357 0.99 10.19 -8.25
CA VAL A 357 0.52 9.53 -7.01
C VAL A 357 -0.92 9.91 -6.64
N SER A 358 -1.42 11.05 -7.14
CA SER A 358 -2.82 11.46 -6.97
C SER A 358 -3.82 10.59 -7.73
N LEU A 359 -3.42 10.05 -8.88
CA LEU A 359 -4.26 9.15 -9.68
C LEU A 359 -4.24 7.72 -9.13
N ALA A 360 -3.05 7.20 -8.81
CA ALA A 360 -2.87 5.79 -8.51
C ALA A 360 -3.50 5.34 -7.17
N ALA A 361 -3.61 6.21 -6.17
CA ALA A 361 -3.98 5.78 -4.81
C ALA A 361 -5.36 5.11 -4.73
N ARG A 362 -6.40 5.76 -5.27
CA ARG A 362 -7.76 5.18 -5.34
C ARG A 362 -7.82 3.95 -6.26
N GLN A 363 -7.07 3.95 -7.36
CA GLN A 363 -6.98 2.80 -8.28
C GLN A 363 -6.50 1.52 -7.59
N VAL A 364 -5.50 1.63 -6.71
CA VAL A 364 -4.96 0.46 -5.97
C VAL A 364 -5.92 0.00 -4.86
N TYR A 365 -6.39 0.91 -4.00
CA TYR A 365 -7.32 0.55 -2.93
C TYR A 365 -8.66 0.02 -3.46
N GLY A 366 -9.14 0.59 -4.56
CA GLY A 366 -10.35 0.16 -5.26
C GLY A 366 -10.29 -1.25 -5.85
N ALA A 367 -9.12 -1.90 -5.91
CA ALA A 367 -9.02 -3.29 -6.31
C ALA A 367 -9.07 -4.29 -5.14
N THR A 368 -9.27 -3.82 -3.89
CA THR A 368 -9.05 -4.63 -2.68
C THR A 368 -10.23 -4.68 -1.72
N GLU A 369 -10.40 -5.81 -1.03
CA GLU A 369 -11.39 -5.99 0.04
C GLU A 369 -10.74 -6.66 1.27
N LEU A 370 -10.88 -6.03 2.44
CA LEU A 370 -10.41 -6.56 3.73
C LEU A 370 -11.53 -7.35 4.39
N THR A 371 -11.25 -8.59 4.80
CA THR A 371 -12.26 -9.59 5.16
C THR A 371 -11.95 -10.37 6.44
N ILE A 372 -13.02 -10.89 7.03
CA ILE A 372 -13.04 -11.84 8.15
C ILE A 372 -13.89 -13.06 7.80
N ALA A 373 -13.71 -14.16 8.53
CA ALA A 373 -14.63 -15.30 8.51
C ALA A 373 -15.39 -15.41 9.84
N LYS A 374 -16.46 -16.22 9.83
CA LYS A 374 -17.11 -16.69 11.07
C LYS A 374 -16.43 -17.97 11.57
N GLY A 375 -16.29 -18.10 12.89
CA GLY A 375 -15.87 -19.33 13.55
C GLY A 375 -16.93 -20.42 13.46
N SER A 376 -16.60 -21.63 13.94
CA SER A 376 -17.52 -22.77 13.99
C SER A 376 -18.70 -22.57 14.94
N ASP A 377 -18.65 -21.56 15.80
CA ASP A 377 -19.72 -21.09 16.69
C ASP A 377 -20.63 -20.03 16.04
N GLY A 378 -20.30 -19.57 14.82
CA GLY A 378 -20.99 -18.49 14.10
C GLY A 378 -20.52 -17.08 14.45
N SER A 379 -19.61 -16.91 15.42
CA SER A 379 -19.07 -15.61 15.83
C SER A 379 -18.02 -15.10 14.85
N TRP A 380 -17.82 -13.78 14.76
CA TRP A 380 -16.75 -13.20 13.94
C TRP A 380 -15.35 -13.56 14.46
N ASN A 381 -14.50 -14.14 13.60
CA ASN A 381 -13.12 -14.45 13.94
C ASN A 381 -12.19 -13.28 13.61
N MET A 382 -12.07 -12.34 14.54
CA MET A 382 -11.22 -11.15 14.41
C MET A 382 -9.71 -11.44 14.38
N SER A 383 -9.29 -12.70 14.60
CA SER A 383 -7.89 -13.11 14.43
C SER A 383 -7.57 -13.67 13.05
N ASP A 384 -8.60 -14.00 12.26
CA ASP A 384 -8.47 -14.57 10.92
C ASP A 384 -8.80 -13.52 9.85
N VAL A 385 -7.91 -12.54 9.73
CA VAL A 385 -8.05 -11.41 8.81
C VAL A 385 -7.30 -11.69 7.51
N MET A 386 -7.96 -11.46 6.38
CA MET A 386 -7.40 -11.63 5.03
C MET A 386 -7.82 -10.48 4.15
N MET A 387 -6.93 -10.03 3.28
CA MET A 387 -7.21 -9.01 2.27
C MET A 387 -7.02 -9.60 0.89
N PHE A 388 -8.04 -9.42 0.04
CA PHE A 388 -8.05 -9.97 -1.30
C PHE A 388 -7.97 -8.84 -2.33
N MET A 389 -7.24 -9.06 -3.40
CA MET A 389 -7.05 -8.12 -4.51
C MET A 389 -7.56 -8.76 -5.81
N LYS A 390 -8.48 -8.09 -6.50
CA LYS A 390 -8.89 -8.44 -7.87
C LYS A 390 -7.82 -7.94 -8.84
N ASN A 391 -7.39 -8.79 -9.76
CA ASN A 391 -6.42 -8.45 -10.80
C ASN A 391 -7.05 -7.61 -11.94
N ILE A 392 -7.50 -6.40 -11.61
CA ILE A 392 -8.14 -5.46 -12.55
C ILE A 392 -7.17 -5.08 -13.68
N GLY A 393 -7.70 -4.91 -14.89
CA GLY A 393 -6.96 -4.42 -16.05
C GLY A 393 -6.20 -5.47 -16.88
N GLU A 394 -6.10 -6.72 -16.42
CA GLU A 394 -5.34 -7.78 -17.12
C GLU A 394 -6.24 -8.81 -17.84
N GLY A 395 -6.75 -8.44 -19.01
CA GLY A 395 -7.37 -9.37 -19.97
C GLY A 395 -8.49 -10.24 -19.38
N SER A 396 -8.61 -11.48 -19.87
CA SER A 396 -9.66 -12.42 -19.43
C SER A 396 -9.36 -13.15 -18.11
N ARG A 397 -8.53 -12.56 -17.23
CA ARG A 397 -8.01 -13.23 -16.02
C ARG A 397 -8.09 -12.31 -14.81
N ASN A 398 -9.31 -12.18 -14.29
CA ASN A 398 -9.63 -11.57 -12.99
C ASN A 398 -9.08 -12.38 -11.80
N ARG A 399 -7.80 -12.78 -11.82
CA ARG A 399 -7.14 -13.57 -10.76
C ARG A 399 -7.26 -12.90 -9.39
N VAL A 400 -7.22 -13.73 -8.35
CA VAL A 400 -7.25 -13.29 -6.95
C VAL A 400 -5.84 -13.31 -6.37
N ASN A 401 -5.37 -12.20 -5.82
CA ASN A 401 -4.03 -12.03 -5.23
C ASN A 401 -2.92 -12.50 -6.18
N ALA A 402 -2.99 -12.11 -7.46
CA ALA A 402 -1.91 -12.33 -8.43
C ALA A 402 -0.59 -11.75 -7.87
N VAL A 403 0.44 -12.57 -7.77
CA VAL A 403 1.61 -12.31 -6.91
C VAL A 403 2.50 -11.19 -7.47
N GLU A 404 2.65 -11.09 -8.79
CA GLU A 404 3.34 -10.02 -9.50
C GLU A 404 2.57 -8.68 -9.46
N THR A 405 1.24 -8.73 -9.46
CA THR A 405 0.37 -7.56 -9.27
C THR A 405 0.44 -7.06 -7.83
N LEU A 406 0.42 -7.98 -6.85
CA LEU A 406 0.65 -7.66 -5.43
C LEU A 406 2.05 -7.07 -5.20
N TYR A 407 3.10 -7.64 -5.79
CA TYR A 407 4.46 -7.10 -5.71
C TYR A 407 4.52 -5.68 -6.26
N SER A 408 3.86 -5.44 -7.40
CA SER A 408 3.75 -4.12 -7.99
C SER A 408 2.96 -3.17 -7.09
N ALA A 409 1.88 -3.61 -6.45
CA ALA A 409 1.06 -2.80 -5.55
C ALA A 409 1.73 -2.50 -4.18
N PHE A 410 2.60 -3.39 -3.69
CA PHE A 410 3.15 -3.41 -2.33
C PHE A 410 3.83 -2.11 -1.85
N PRO A 411 4.60 -1.35 -2.69
CA PRO A 411 5.22 -0.09 -2.28
C PRO A 411 4.23 0.94 -1.76
N LEU A 412 3.01 0.97 -2.29
CA LEU A 412 1.95 1.87 -1.82
C LEU A 412 1.51 1.49 -0.41
N PHE A 413 1.21 0.21 -0.15
CA PHE A 413 0.82 -0.26 1.18
C PHE A 413 1.94 -0.02 2.19
N MET A 414 3.20 -0.35 1.85
CA MET A 414 4.35 -0.14 2.75
C MET A 414 4.66 1.34 3.04
N TYR A 415 4.07 2.27 2.29
CA TYR A 415 4.19 3.71 2.53
C TYR A 415 2.96 4.31 3.23
N ILE A 416 1.75 3.85 2.90
CA ILE A 416 0.48 4.39 3.43
C ILE A 416 0.04 3.66 4.70
N ASP A 417 -0.08 2.32 4.65
CA ASP A 417 -0.50 1.47 5.77
C ASP A 417 0.19 0.09 5.70
N PRO A 418 1.40 -0.04 6.30
CA PRO A 418 2.15 -1.29 6.28
C PRO A 418 1.40 -2.48 6.89
N MET A 419 0.45 -2.24 7.80
CA MET A 419 -0.27 -3.31 8.50
C MET A 419 -1.18 -4.11 7.57
N LEU A 420 -1.59 -3.56 6.42
CA LEU A 420 -2.36 -4.27 5.39
C LEU A 420 -1.52 -5.29 4.61
N GLY A 421 -0.19 -5.19 4.63
CA GLY A 421 0.69 -6.14 3.94
C GLY A 421 0.57 -7.57 4.45
N GLY A 422 0.35 -7.75 5.75
CA GLY A 422 0.15 -9.07 6.36
C GLY A 422 -1.13 -9.76 5.84
N PRO A 423 -2.32 -9.14 5.99
CA PRO A 423 -3.57 -9.64 5.41
C PRO A 423 -3.54 -9.90 3.90
N LEU A 424 -2.77 -9.14 3.10
CA LEU A 424 -2.61 -9.37 1.65
C LEU A 424 -1.79 -10.63 1.33
N LEU A 425 -0.77 -10.94 2.14
CA LEU A 425 0.09 -12.11 1.97
C LEU A 425 -0.50 -13.39 2.59
N GLU A 426 -1.32 -13.26 3.64
CA GLU A 426 -1.88 -14.40 4.41
C GLU A 426 -2.60 -15.45 3.55
N PRO A 427 -3.48 -15.13 2.56
CA PRO A 427 -4.12 -16.13 1.70
C PRO A 427 -3.11 -16.99 0.96
N LEU A 428 -2.11 -16.36 0.34
CA LEU A 428 -1.06 -17.04 -0.44
C LEU A 428 -0.16 -17.90 0.45
N LEU A 429 0.27 -17.38 1.60
CA LEU A 429 1.15 -18.10 2.53
C LEU A 429 0.43 -19.29 3.19
N ARG A 430 -0.87 -19.15 3.51
CA ARG A 430 -1.65 -20.18 4.20
C ARG A 430 -1.77 -21.47 3.38
N PHE A 431 -2.30 -21.40 2.17
CA PHE A 431 -2.53 -22.62 1.38
C PHE A 431 -1.22 -23.30 0.95
N GLN A 432 -0.18 -22.51 0.65
CA GLN A 432 1.12 -23.02 0.21
C GLN A 432 1.93 -23.66 1.34
N ASN A 433 1.59 -23.39 2.60
CA ASN A 433 2.16 -24.07 3.76
C ASN A 433 1.49 -25.43 4.06
N SER A 434 0.47 -25.81 3.28
CA SER A 434 -0.16 -27.13 3.34
C SER A 434 0.78 -28.21 2.82
N SER A 435 0.77 -29.40 3.44
CA SER A 435 1.51 -30.57 2.95
C SER A 435 1.03 -31.09 1.58
N LYS A 436 -0.11 -30.58 1.09
CA LYS A 436 -0.61 -30.82 -0.27
C LYS A 436 0.06 -29.95 -1.34
N TYR A 437 0.66 -28.82 -0.96
CA TYR A 437 1.40 -27.97 -1.90
C TYR A 437 2.82 -28.52 -2.05
N THR A 438 3.09 -29.15 -3.19
CA THR A 438 4.36 -29.87 -3.45
C THR A 438 5.29 -29.18 -4.44
N ASN A 439 4.91 -28.01 -4.97
CA ASN A 439 5.77 -27.23 -5.85
C ASN A 439 6.94 -26.63 -5.04
N ALA A 440 8.14 -26.63 -5.63
CA ALA A 440 9.34 -26.10 -4.99
C ALA A 440 9.42 -24.56 -4.96
N PHE A 441 8.46 -23.89 -5.61
CA PHE A 441 8.39 -22.46 -5.83
C PHE A 441 6.98 -21.93 -5.50
N ALA A 442 6.82 -20.63 -5.34
CA ALA A 442 5.53 -20.01 -5.03
C ALA A 442 4.56 -20.03 -6.23
N ALA A 443 3.27 -20.14 -5.93
CA ALA A 443 2.15 -20.04 -6.88
C ALA A 443 1.98 -18.62 -7.45
N GLN A 444 1.24 -18.51 -8.55
CA GLN A 444 0.95 -17.23 -9.22
C GLN A 444 -0.19 -16.44 -8.57
N ASP A 445 -1.13 -17.11 -7.92
CA ASP A 445 -2.36 -16.54 -7.38
C ASP A 445 -2.99 -17.47 -6.32
N VAL A 446 -4.10 -17.04 -5.71
CA VAL A 446 -4.95 -17.86 -4.81
C VAL A 446 -6.30 -18.24 -5.45
N GLY A 447 -6.42 -18.07 -6.76
CA GLY A 447 -7.65 -18.35 -7.52
C GLY A 447 -7.65 -17.67 -8.88
N SER A 448 -8.16 -18.39 -9.89
CA SER A 448 -8.16 -17.94 -11.28
C SER A 448 -9.23 -16.88 -11.62
N SER A 449 -10.27 -16.72 -10.78
CA SER A 449 -11.34 -15.74 -10.97
C SER A 449 -11.89 -15.20 -9.64
N TYR A 450 -11.78 -13.89 -9.43
CA TYR A 450 -12.55 -13.15 -8.46
C TYR A 450 -14.05 -13.30 -8.79
N PRO A 451 -14.95 -13.43 -7.81
CA PRO A 451 -14.78 -13.37 -6.34
C PRO A 451 -14.53 -14.76 -5.69
N VAL A 452 -14.03 -15.75 -6.44
CA VAL A 452 -13.91 -17.15 -6.01
C VAL A 452 -12.44 -17.58 -5.94
N ALA A 453 -11.83 -17.40 -4.78
CA ALA A 453 -10.45 -17.78 -4.49
C ALA A 453 -10.33 -19.28 -4.16
N ILE A 454 -10.23 -20.13 -5.20
CA ILE A 454 -9.92 -21.56 -5.05
C ILE A 454 -8.41 -21.76 -5.25
N ALA A 455 -7.71 -22.09 -4.16
CA ALA A 455 -6.29 -22.40 -4.19
C ALA A 455 -5.99 -23.62 -5.08
N SER A 456 -4.86 -23.60 -5.78
CA SER A 456 -4.45 -24.70 -6.66
C SER A 456 -2.97 -25.06 -6.52
N THR A 457 -2.61 -26.29 -6.90
CA THR A 457 -1.22 -26.77 -7.00
C THR A 457 -0.68 -26.70 -8.44
N SER A 458 -1.32 -25.91 -9.31
CA SER A 458 -0.99 -25.80 -10.73
C SER A 458 0.50 -25.51 -10.94
N ILE A 459 1.14 -26.26 -11.83
CA ILE A 459 2.56 -26.05 -12.19
C ILE A 459 2.62 -24.96 -13.25
N HIS A 460 3.55 -24.02 -13.08
CA HIS A 460 3.80 -22.92 -14.00
C HIS A 460 5.31 -22.69 -14.19
N ASN A 461 5.67 -21.90 -15.20
CA ASN A 461 7.04 -21.52 -15.55
C ASN A 461 7.47 -20.18 -14.91
N GLU A 462 6.85 -19.71 -13.83
CA GLU A 462 7.21 -18.43 -13.18
C GLU A 462 7.82 -18.63 -11.78
N GLY A 463 8.42 -19.80 -11.53
CA GLY A 463 8.91 -20.20 -10.22
C GLY A 463 9.94 -19.23 -9.61
N ILE A 464 10.84 -18.67 -10.43
CA ILE A 464 11.80 -17.64 -9.98
C ILE A 464 11.07 -16.35 -9.62
N GLU A 465 10.21 -15.87 -10.52
CA GLU A 465 9.48 -14.60 -10.39
C GLU A 465 8.61 -14.59 -9.13
N GLN A 466 7.75 -15.59 -8.97
CA GLN A 466 6.78 -15.62 -7.88
C GLN A 466 7.43 -15.93 -6.52
N SER A 467 8.44 -16.80 -6.47
CA SER A 467 9.21 -17.01 -5.24
C SER A 467 9.96 -15.76 -4.81
N ALA A 468 10.54 -15.01 -5.77
CA ALA A 468 11.23 -13.77 -5.48
C ALA A 468 10.26 -12.66 -5.01
N ASN A 469 9.12 -12.51 -5.68
CA ASN A 469 8.04 -11.61 -5.28
C ASN A 469 7.61 -11.85 -3.83
N MET A 470 7.28 -13.11 -3.46
CA MET A 470 6.83 -13.45 -2.11
C MET A 470 7.89 -13.19 -1.04
N LEU A 471 9.16 -13.53 -1.30
CA LEU A 471 10.26 -13.29 -0.35
C LEU A 471 10.53 -11.79 -0.15
N ILE A 472 10.55 -11.01 -1.24
CA ILE A 472 10.77 -9.57 -1.18
C ILE A 472 9.61 -8.87 -0.46
N MET A 473 8.36 -9.19 -0.78
CA MET A 473 7.18 -8.63 -0.09
C MET A 473 7.16 -9.00 1.40
N THR A 474 7.46 -10.25 1.75
CA THR A 474 7.47 -10.70 3.16
C THR A 474 8.53 -9.95 3.98
N TYR A 475 9.73 -9.73 3.42
CA TYR A 475 10.77 -8.96 4.10
C TYR A 475 10.46 -7.45 4.13
N ALA A 476 9.88 -6.90 3.06
CA ALA A 476 9.41 -5.51 3.02
C ALA A 476 8.33 -5.25 4.09
N TYR A 477 7.35 -6.15 4.24
CA TYR A 477 6.35 -6.11 5.31
C TYR A 477 7.02 -6.06 6.68
N ALA A 478 7.85 -7.06 7.01
CA ALA A 478 8.48 -7.15 8.33
C ALA A 478 9.32 -5.91 8.69
N ARG A 479 9.98 -5.29 7.70
CA ARG A 479 10.71 -4.02 7.90
C ARG A 479 9.81 -2.80 8.08
N ALA A 480 8.73 -2.70 7.30
CA ALA A 480 7.84 -1.54 7.30
C ALA A 480 6.88 -1.52 8.50
N SER A 481 6.28 -2.66 8.84
CA SER A 481 5.40 -2.82 10.01
C SER A 481 6.16 -2.99 11.33
N GLY A 482 7.39 -3.51 11.27
CA GLY A 482 8.12 -3.98 12.45
C GLY A 482 7.63 -5.35 12.97
N ASP A 483 6.74 -6.03 12.25
CA ASP A 483 6.16 -7.32 12.62
C ASP A 483 6.76 -8.48 11.80
N GLY A 484 7.65 -9.25 12.44
CA GLY A 484 8.21 -10.49 11.86
C GLY A 484 7.37 -11.75 12.10
N SER A 485 6.20 -11.67 12.74
CA SER A 485 5.43 -12.84 13.18
C SER A 485 4.92 -13.70 12.01
N LEU A 486 4.46 -13.05 10.93
CA LEU A 486 4.03 -13.73 9.70
C LEU A 486 5.18 -14.52 9.07
N ALA A 487 6.34 -13.89 8.91
CA ALA A 487 7.55 -14.52 8.40
C ALA A 487 8.03 -15.68 9.30
N SER A 488 7.94 -15.52 10.62
CA SER A 488 8.27 -16.58 11.58
C SER A 488 7.32 -17.77 11.47
N ARG A 489 6.01 -17.55 11.26
CA ARG A 489 4.99 -18.60 11.10
C ARG A 489 5.24 -19.45 9.85
N TYR A 490 5.62 -18.81 8.75
CA TYR A 490 5.79 -19.44 7.43
C TYR A 490 7.26 -19.70 7.05
N TYR A 491 8.20 -19.58 7.99
CA TYR A 491 9.65 -19.61 7.72
C TYR A 491 10.10 -20.83 6.90
N GLY A 492 9.56 -22.02 7.17
CA GLY A 492 9.90 -23.24 6.43
C GLY A 492 9.52 -23.18 4.95
N LEU A 493 8.40 -22.55 4.61
CA LEU A 493 7.96 -22.34 3.23
C LEU A 493 8.86 -21.33 2.51
N LEU A 494 9.14 -20.19 3.16
CA LEU A 494 10.07 -19.16 2.65
C LEU A 494 11.48 -19.74 2.40
N LYS A 495 11.93 -20.62 3.31
CA LYS A 495 13.20 -21.33 3.18
C LYS A 495 13.20 -22.26 1.95
N ASN A 496 12.15 -23.05 1.75
CA ASN A 496 12.05 -23.95 0.59
C ASN A 496 12.12 -23.18 -0.75
N TRP A 497 11.40 -22.06 -0.86
CA TRP A 497 11.47 -21.18 -2.03
C TRP A 497 12.86 -20.57 -2.23
N THR A 498 13.55 -20.22 -1.15
CA THR A 498 14.92 -19.71 -1.22
C THR A 498 15.92 -20.78 -1.68
N ASP A 499 15.79 -22.02 -1.18
CA ASP A 499 16.59 -23.16 -1.62
C ASP A 499 16.36 -23.46 -3.12
N TYR A 500 15.14 -23.31 -3.62
CA TYR A 500 14.84 -23.37 -5.07
C TYR A 500 15.54 -22.24 -5.84
N LEU A 501 15.46 -20.98 -5.37
CA LEU A 501 16.08 -19.84 -6.04
C LEU A 501 17.60 -19.99 -6.13
N VAL A 502 18.27 -20.46 -5.06
CA VAL A 502 19.73 -20.69 -5.03
C VAL A 502 20.21 -21.58 -6.18
N VAL A 503 19.40 -22.55 -6.60
CA VAL A 503 19.73 -23.48 -7.69
C VAL A 503 19.38 -22.92 -9.07
N ASN A 504 18.25 -22.19 -9.19
CA ASN A 504 17.66 -21.86 -10.49
C ASN A 504 17.90 -20.41 -10.96
N THR A 505 18.23 -19.47 -10.07
CA THR A 505 18.17 -18.03 -10.37
C THR A 505 19.25 -17.52 -11.34
N LEU A 506 20.45 -18.10 -11.37
CA LEU A 506 21.56 -17.51 -12.14
C LEU A 506 21.34 -17.62 -13.64
N HIS A 507 20.78 -18.74 -14.10
CA HIS A 507 20.56 -19.05 -15.51
C HIS A 507 19.10 -19.47 -15.74
N PRO A 508 18.13 -18.52 -15.73
CA PRO A 508 16.72 -18.83 -15.95
C PRO A 508 16.52 -19.58 -17.28
N ARG A 509 15.87 -20.76 -17.22
CA ARG A 509 15.57 -21.62 -18.37
C ARG A 509 14.17 -22.18 -18.20
N ASN A 510 13.33 -22.10 -19.24
CA ASN A 510 11.89 -22.37 -19.14
C ASN A 510 11.28 -21.59 -17.97
N GLN A 511 11.62 -20.29 -17.90
CA GLN A 511 11.17 -19.38 -16.88
C GLN A 511 10.67 -18.08 -17.53
N ALA A 512 9.40 -17.77 -17.32
CA ALA A 512 8.77 -16.55 -17.76
C ALA A 512 8.88 -15.43 -16.71
N SER A 513 8.70 -14.20 -17.16
CA SER A 513 8.50 -13.02 -16.35
C SER A 513 7.29 -12.24 -16.89
N PRO A 514 6.74 -11.26 -16.16
CA PRO A 514 5.67 -10.40 -16.69
C PRO A 514 6.19 -9.37 -17.73
N ASP A 515 7.51 -9.40 -18.03
CA ASP A 515 8.19 -8.56 -19.01
C ASP A 515 8.14 -9.18 -20.40
N THR A 516 8.52 -10.46 -20.49
CA THR A 516 8.79 -11.16 -21.76
C THR A 516 8.41 -12.63 -21.69
N GLN A 517 7.87 -13.15 -22.80
CA GLN A 517 7.58 -14.57 -22.95
C GLN A 517 8.89 -15.38 -23.02
N ASP A 518 9.15 -16.18 -21.99
CA ASP A 518 10.12 -17.30 -21.93
C ASP A 518 11.55 -17.04 -22.49
N ALA A 519 12.05 -15.79 -22.43
CA ALA A 519 13.43 -15.51 -22.82
C ALA A 519 14.42 -16.24 -21.87
N THR A 520 15.33 -17.04 -22.45
CA THR A 520 16.33 -17.80 -21.68
C THR A 520 17.47 -16.88 -21.23
N ASN A 521 17.97 -17.07 -20.00
CA ASN A 521 18.98 -16.24 -19.35
C ASN A 521 18.59 -14.75 -19.24
N GLN A 522 17.32 -14.44 -18.94
CA GLN A 522 16.86 -13.08 -18.66
C GLN A 522 17.65 -12.44 -17.50
N THR A 523 18.32 -11.33 -17.80
CA THR A 523 19.14 -10.59 -16.84
C THR A 523 18.32 -10.04 -15.67
N ASN A 524 17.16 -9.46 -15.99
CA ASN A 524 16.30 -8.78 -15.03
C ASN A 524 15.55 -9.75 -14.09
N LEU A 525 15.18 -10.94 -14.59
CA LEU A 525 14.62 -12.01 -13.76
C LEU A 525 15.70 -12.64 -12.85
N ALA A 526 16.91 -12.85 -13.38
CA ALA A 526 18.01 -13.42 -12.62
C ALA A 526 18.42 -12.55 -11.42
N VAL A 527 18.51 -11.23 -11.58
CA VAL A 527 18.86 -10.33 -10.46
C VAL A 527 17.79 -10.32 -9.38
N LYS A 528 16.51 -10.44 -9.75
CA LYS A 528 15.38 -10.45 -8.82
C LYS A 528 15.46 -11.62 -7.84
N GLY A 529 15.68 -12.84 -8.33
CA GLY A 529 15.86 -14.02 -7.48
C GLY A 529 17.14 -13.94 -6.63
N ILE A 530 18.21 -13.33 -7.14
CA ILE A 530 19.45 -13.09 -6.37
C ILE A 530 19.20 -12.11 -5.20
N ILE A 531 18.47 -11.03 -5.44
CA ILE A 531 18.05 -10.07 -4.40
C ILE A 531 17.13 -10.77 -3.38
N ALA A 532 16.20 -11.62 -3.82
CA ALA A 532 15.33 -12.37 -2.92
C ALA A 532 16.07 -13.36 -2.01
N ILE A 533 17.15 -14.00 -2.48
CA ILE A 533 18.03 -14.83 -1.62
C ILE A 533 18.69 -13.97 -0.54
N LYS A 534 19.11 -12.73 -0.88
CA LYS A 534 19.67 -11.79 0.10
C LYS A 534 18.59 -11.24 1.07
N ALA A 535 17.38 -11.00 0.59
CA ALA A 535 16.23 -10.66 1.43
C ALA A 535 15.95 -11.76 2.46
N MET A 536 15.98 -13.04 2.04
CA MET A 536 15.85 -14.16 2.96
C MET A 536 17.02 -14.21 3.95
N SER A 537 18.27 -13.99 3.52
CA SER A 537 19.42 -13.91 4.42
C SER A 537 19.20 -12.91 5.56
N ASP A 538 18.73 -11.71 5.24
CA ASP A 538 18.56 -10.64 6.23
C ASP A 538 17.31 -10.86 7.10
N LEU A 539 16.25 -11.45 6.55
CA LEU A 539 15.09 -11.94 7.30
C LEU A 539 15.46 -13.07 8.28
N SER A 540 16.23 -14.07 7.83
CA SER A 540 16.78 -15.15 8.67
C SER A 540 17.63 -14.57 9.81
N SER A 541 18.44 -13.56 9.54
CA SER A 541 19.25 -12.87 10.57
C SER A 541 18.37 -12.23 11.64
N ALA A 542 17.33 -11.49 11.24
CA ALA A 542 16.38 -10.84 12.15
C ALA A 542 15.53 -11.86 12.97
N LEU A 543 15.26 -13.04 12.40
CA LEU A 543 14.57 -14.14 13.08
C LEU A 543 15.51 -15.09 13.87
N GLY A 544 16.81 -14.78 13.97
CA GLY A 544 17.79 -15.57 14.72
C GLY A 544 18.26 -16.87 14.05
N GLN A 545 17.92 -17.08 12.78
CA GLN A 545 18.26 -18.25 11.97
C GLN A 545 19.65 -18.07 11.32
N PHE A 546 20.68 -17.92 12.16
CA PHE A 546 22.00 -17.45 11.73
C PHE A 546 22.74 -18.36 10.73
N SER A 547 22.48 -19.67 10.74
CA SER A 547 23.05 -20.60 9.75
C SER A 547 22.55 -20.30 8.35
N ASP A 548 21.24 -20.13 8.21
CA ASP A 548 20.56 -19.85 6.97
C ASP A 548 20.94 -18.46 6.47
N ALA A 549 20.99 -17.47 7.38
CA ALA A 549 21.48 -16.12 7.08
C ALA A 549 22.90 -16.14 6.49
N GLN A 550 23.84 -16.85 7.13
CA GLN A 550 25.22 -16.95 6.62
C GLN A 550 25.28 -17.65 5.26
N GLN A 551 24.54 -18.76 5.09
CA GLN A 551 24.48 -19.50 3.84
C GLN A 551 23.93 -18.63 2.70
N TYR A 552 22.73 -18.08 2.87
CA TYR A 552 22.07 -17.28 1.84
C TYR A 552 22.83 -15.98 1.53
N SER A 553 23.48 -15.35 2.50
CA SER A 553 24.37 -14.20 2.21
C SER A 553 25.54 -14.61 1.31
N ALA A 554 26.18 -15.76 1.57
CA ALA A 554 27.28 -16.26 0.76
C ALA A 554 26.82 -16.64 -0.66
N ASN A 555 25.68 -17.35 -0.78
CA ASN A 555 25.07 -17.67 -2.06
C ASN A 555 24.74 -16.41 -2.86
N ALA A 556 24.04 -15.43 -2.29
CA ALA A 556 23.69 -14.18 -2.97
C ALA A 556 24.94 -13.40 -3.43
N THR A 557 25.99 -13.35 -2.60
CA THR A 557 27.25 -12.66 -2.92
C THR A 557 27.98 -13.33 -4.10
N GLN A 558 28.01 -14.66 -4.14
CA GLN A 558 28.59 -15.40 -5.25
C GLN A 558 27.76 -15.23 -6.53
N LEU A 559 26.43 -15.32 -6.41
CA LEU A 559 25.52 -15.25 -7.54
C LEU A 559 25.52 -13.86 -8.18
N VAL A 560 25.53 -12.76 -7.40
CA VAL A 560 25.54 -11.40 -7.96
C VAL A 560 26.84 -11.09 -8.72
N GLN A 561 27.99 -11.60 -8.26
CA GLN A 561 29.26 -11.46 -8.98
C GLN A 561 29.24 -12.20 -10.33
N GLN A 562 28.66 -13.40 -10.36
CA GLN A 562 28.52 -14.20 -11.58
C GLN A 562 27.45 -13.64 -12.53
N TRP A 563 26.38 -13.06 -11.98
CA TRP A 563 25.36 -12.33 -12.73
C TRP A 563 25.97 -11.11 -13.40
N GLN A 564 26.61 -10.22 -12.65
CA GLN A 564 27.17 -8.96 -13.16
C GLN A 564 28.19 -9.17 -14.29
N ALA A 565 28.99 -10.24 -14.22
CA ALA A 565 29.95 -10.62 -15.26
C ALA A 565 29.31 -11.11 -16.58
N GLN A 566 28.02 -11.47 -16.58
CA GLN A 566 27.27 -11.96 -17.75
C GLN A 566 26.17 -10.99 -18.20
N ALA A 567 25.67 -10.20 -17.25
CA ALA A 567 24.58 -9.26 -17.38
C ALA A 567 25.01 -7.92 -17.99
N LEU A 568 26.23 -7.45 -17.71
CA LEU A 568 26.76 -6.23 -18.32
C LEU A 568 27.21 -6.48 -19.76
N SER A 569 26.93 -5.50 -20.61
CA SER A 569 27.54 -5.31 -21.92
C SER A 569 29.07 -5.32 -21.84
N SER A 570 29.72 -5.74 -22.93
CA SER A 570 31.19 -5.86 -23.01
C SER A 570 31.94 -4.53 -22.88
N ASP A 571 31.31 -3.41 -23.25
CA ASP A 571 31.79 -2.05 -23.01
C ASP A 571 31.40 -1.48 -21.62
N LYS A 572 30.58 -2.23 -20.87
CA LYS A 572 30.06 -1.93 -19.52
C LYS A 572 29.15 -0.71 -19.44
N THR A 573 28.51 -0.33 -20.54
CA THR A 573 27.63 0.86 -20.58
C THR A 573 26.21 0.59 -20.11
N HIS A 574 25.73 -0.65 -20.21
CA HIS A 574 24.35 -1.04 -19.85
C HIS A 574 24.22 -2.54 -19.51
N LEU A 575 23.10 -2.92 -18.88
CA LEU A 575 22.70 -4.31 -18.70
C LEU A 575 21.99 -4.83 -19.95
N LEU A 576 22.37 -6.03 -20.39
CA LEU A 576 21.77 -6.77 -21.50
C LEU A 576 20.38 -7.29 -21.11
N ALA A 577 19.46 -7.44 -22.07
CA ALA A 577 18.16 -8.06 -21.79
C ALA A 577 18.31 -9.55 -21.41
N ALA A 578 19.19 -10.26 -22.12
CA ALA A 578 19.58 -11.63 -21.82
C ALA A 578 21.10 -11.84 -21.99
N TYR A 579 21.68 -12.74 -21.20
CA TYR A 579 23.14 -12.95 -21.19
C TYR A 579 23.70 -13.30 -22.57
N GLY A 580 24.85 -12.71 -22.90
CA GLY A 580 25.57 -12.96 -24.15
C GLY A 580 24.99 -12.25 -25.38
N GLN A 581 23.78 -11.68 -25.30
CA GLN A 581 23.16 -10.94 -26.40
C GLN A 581 23.59 -9.47 -26.36
N GLN A 582 24.80 -9.18 -26.87
CA GLN A 582 25.46 -7.87 -26.72
C GLN A 582 24.71 -6.68 -27.33
N ASP A 583 23.82 -6.93 -28.30
CA ASP A 583 23.01 -5.88 -28.97
C ASP A 583 21.66 -5.63 -28.26
N THR A 584 21.48 -6.11 -27.02
CA THR A 584 20.22 -6.01 -26.26
C THR A 584 20.37 -5.19 -24.98
N SER A 585 19.27 -4.64 -24.47
CA SER A 585 19.25 -3.82 -23.26
C SER A 585 17.95 -3.96 -22.48
N THR A 586 17.95 -3.69 -21.17
CA THR A 586 16.76 -3.68 -20.31
C THR A 586 16.79 -2.50 -19.34
N ILE A 587 15.61 -2.04 -18.86
CA ILE A 587 15.49 -1.00 -17.82
C ILE A 587 15.63 -1.53 -16.39
N ALA A 588 16.08 -2.79 -16.23
CA ALA A 588 16.59 -3.38 -14.99
C ALA A 588 15.79 -3.05 -13.71
N TYR A 589 14.46 -2.97 -13.82
CA TYR A 589 13.62 -2.37 -12.80
C TYR A 589 13.62 -3.17 -11.49
N ASN A 590 13.98 -4.46 -11.52
CA ASN A 590 14.12 -5.29 -10.31
C ASN A 590 15.28 -4.84 -9.39
N LEU A 591 16.20 -3.98 -9.88
CA LEU A 591 17.19 -3.30 -9.04
C LEU A 591 16.56 -2.37 -7.98
N PHE A 592 15.28 -2.00 -8.13
CA PHE A 592 14.50 -1.33 -7.10
C PHE A 592 14.50 -2.10 -5.78
N ALA A 593 14.34 -3.43 -5.84
CA ALA A 593 14.26 -4.26 -4.64
C ALA A 593 15.54 -4.20 -3.80
N ASP A 594 16.72 -4.10 -4.42
CA ASP A 594 18.00 -3.98 -3.69
C ASP A 594 18.11 -2.65 -2.94
N LYS A 595 17.68 -1.55 -3.57
CA LYS A 595 17.61 -0.23 -2.91
C LYS A 595 16.54 -0.18 -1.82
N TRP A 596 15.36 -0.77 -2.08
CA TRP A 596 14.21 -0.71 -1.17
C TRP A 596 14.40 -1.55 0.08
N LEU A 597 14.92 -2.77 -0.09
CA LEU A 597 15.25 -3.64 1.03
C LEU A 597 16.54 -3.21 1.74
N GLY A 598 17.36 -2.37 1.11
CA GLY A 598 18.64 -1.93 1.65
C GLY A 598 19.68 -3.06 1.70
N THR A 599 19.56 -4.04 0.80
CA THR A 599 20.41 -5.24 0.78
C THR A 599 21.83 -4.93 0.32
N ASN A 600 22.02 -3.83 -0.42
CA ASN A 600 23.33 -3.33 -0.89
C ASN A 600 24.17 -4.42 -1.59
N LEU A 601 23.51 -5.26 -2.38
CA LEU A 601 24.07 -6.46 -2.99
C LEU A 601 24.68 -6.19 -4.36
N VAL A 602 24.10 -5.25 -5.12
CA VAL A 602 24.52 -4.93 -6.49
C VAL A 602 25.53 -3.78 -6.47
N ASP A 603 26.65 -3.93 -7.21
CA ASP A 603 27.69 -2.90 -7.26
C ASP A 603 27.14 -1.55 -7.75
N GLN A 604 27.61 -0.47 -7.13
CA GLN A 604 27.18 0.89 -7.46
C GLN A 604 27.47 1.28 -8.94
N SER A 605 28.47 0.65 -9.57
CA SER A 605 28.79 0.83 -11.00
C SER A 605 27.69 0.36 -11.94
N VAL A 606 26.87 -0.63 -11.54
CA VAL A 606 25.70 -1.09 -12.31
C VAL A 606 24.62 0.00 -12.35
N TYR A 607 24.37 0.64 -11.20
CA TYR A 607 23.43 1.76 -11.10
C TYR A 607 23.90 2.99 -11.90
N GLU A 608 25.21 3.25 -11.93
CA GLU A 608 25.80 4.33 -12.72
C GLU A 608 25.67 4.06 -14.23
N ALA A 609 25.98 2.84 -14.68
CA ALA A 609 25.80 2.40 -16.06
C ALA A 609 24.33 2.51 -16.49
N GLN A 610 23.40 2.00 -15.67
CA GLN A 610 21.96 2.12 -15.94
C GLN A 610 21.46 3.56 -15.97
N SER A 611 21.92 4.43 -15.06
CA SER A 611 21.58 5.85 -15.08
C SER A 611 22.06 6.55 -16.36
N ALA A 612 23.27 6.24 -16.84
CA ALA A 612 23.78 6.75 -18.11
C ALA A 612 23.00 6.21 -19.32
N PHE A 613 22.66 4.91 -19.31
CA PHE A 613 21.82 4.29 -20.32
C PHE A 613 20.43 4.94 -20.38
N TYR A 614 19.72 5.10 -19.27
CA TYR A 614 18.40 5.74 -19.24
C TYR A 614 18.47 7.18 -19.75
N SER A 615 19.50 7.94 -19.37
CA SER A 615 19.75 9.29 -19.90
C SER A 615 19.83 9.30 -21.44
N SER A 616 20.51 8.32 -22.05
CA SER A 616 20.54 8.18 -23.51
C SER A 616 19.17 7.83 -24.12
N GLN A 617 18.40 6.95 -23.46
CA GLN A 617 17.10 6.51 -23.95
C GLN A 617 16.03 7.60 -23.86
N LEU A 618 16.09 8.46 -22.84
CA LEU A 618 15.11 9.54 -22.65
C LEU A 618 15.23 10.66 -23.70
N GLY A 619 16.38 10.76 -24.37
CA GLY A 619 16.62 11.63 -25.52
C GLY A 619 16.07 11.10 -26.85
N ASP A 620 15.65 9.83 -26.92
CA ASP A 620 15.01 9.28 -28.12
C ASP A 620 13.55 9.74 -28.21
N ALA A 621 13.14 10.24 -29.38
CA ALA A 621 11.77 10.68 -29.64
C ALA A 621 10.74 9.53 -29.62
N ARG A 622 11.20 8.29 -29.81
CA ARG A 622 10.38 7.07 -29.68
C ARG A 622 9.99 6.80 -28.23
N ASN A 623 10.79 7.27 -27.27
CA ASN A 623 10.57 7.09 -25.84
C ASN A 623 9.86 8.33 -25.27
N GLN A 624 8.74 8.74 -25.86
CA GLN A 624 8.01 9.96 -25.50
C GLN A 624 7.28 9.83 -24.16
N TYR A 625 6.78 8.64 -23.85
CA TYR A 625 5.91 8.34 -22.70
C TYR A 625 6.54 7.42 -21.65
N GLY A 626 7.69 6.85 -21.96
CA GLY A 626 8.50 6.02 -21.07
C GLY A 626 9.63 5.38 -21.87
N ILE A 627 10.53 4.68 -21.18
CA ILE A 627 11.49 3.78 -21.82
C ILE A 627 10.81 2.39 -21.91
N PRO A 628 10.90 1.69 -23.06
CA PRO A 628 10.44 0.30 -23.16
C PRO A 628 11.16 -0.62 -22.17
N THR A 629 10.51 -1.71 -21.75
CA THR A 629 11.04 -2.60 -20.69
C THR A 629 12.39 -3.20 -21.05
N ASP A 630 12.56 -3.56 -22.32
CA ASP A 630 13.80 -4.03 -22.92
C ASP A 630 13.82 -3.84 -24.44
N SER A 631 14.87 -4.31 -25.09
CA SER A 631 15.06 -4.24 -26.54
C SER A 631 14.32 -5.32 -27.34
N PHE A 632 13.64 -6.29 -26.69
CA PHE A 632 12.83 -7.29 -27.38
C PHE A 632 11.44 -6.73 -27.74
N ASP A 633 10.89 -5.85 -26.90
CA ASP A 633 9.73 -5.02 -27.23
C ASP A 633 10.07 -3.53 -27.08
N VAL A 634 10.47 -2.92 -28.19
CA VAL A 634 10.79 -1.48 -28.26
C VAL A 634 9.56 -0.58 -28.44
N SER A 635 8.35 -1.16 -28.50
CA SER A 635 7.09 -0.42 -28.69
C SER A 635 6.39 -0.10 -27.38
N HIS A 636 6.45 -0.97 -26.36
CA HIS A 636 5.66 -0.82 -25.15
C HIS A 636 6.48 -0.37 -23.94
N ALA A 637 6.04 0.70 -23.30
CA ALA A 637 6.55 1.16 -22.01
C ALA A 637 5.55 0.83 -20.90
N LYS A 638 6.08 0.39 -19.75
CA LYS A 638 5.29 0.15 -18.54
C LYS A 638 5.53 1.24 -17.48
N SER A 639 4.47 1.87 -16.97
CA SER A 639 4.57 2.91 -15.92
C SER A 639 5.23 2.38 -14.66
N THR A 640 4.83 1.18 -14.24
CA THR A 640 5.30 0.49 -13.05
C THR A 640 6.82 0.29 -13.08
N TYR A 641 7.33 -0.26 -14.18
CA TYR A 641 8.75 -0.56 -14.36
C TYR A 641 9.59 0.71 -14.56
N ASN A 642 9.07 1.71 -15.26
CA ASN A 642 9.74 3.02 -15.36
C ASN A 642 9.86 3.68 -13.98
N LEU A 643 8.85 3.61 -13.11
CA LEU A 643 8.91 4.17 -11.76
C LEU A 643 9.80 3.37 -10.80
N PHE A 644 9.83 2.04 -10.91
CA PHE A 644 10.81 1.21 -10.21
C PHE A 644 12.25 1.52 -10.63
N ALA A 645 12.53 1.57 -11.94
CA ALA A 645 13.84 1.92 -12.48
C ALA A 645 14.29 3.34 -12.08
N ALA A 646 13.37 4.32 -12.14
CA ALA A 646 13.61 5.69 -11.69
C ALA A 646 13.91 5.76 -10.19
N ALA A 647 13.21 4.97 -9.36
CA ALA A 647 13.48 4.89 -7.93
C ALA A 647 14.86 4.26 -7.62
N ALA A 648 15.29 3.28 -8.42
CA ALA A 648 16.53 2.54 -8.20
C ALA A 648 17.82 3.37 -8.42
N ILE A 649 17.77 4.45 -9.20
CA ILE A 649 18.94 5.27 -9.57
C ILE A 649 19.14 6.50 -8.68
N ASN A 650 20.40 6.92 -8.52
CA ASN A 650 20.77 8.08 -7.69
C ASN A 650 20.65 9.42 -8.45
N ASP A 651 20.69 9.43 -9.78
CA ASP A 651 20.61 10.67 -10.58
C ASP A 651 19.19 11.25 -10.54
N THR A 652 19.05 12.38 -9.85
CA THR A 652 17.75 13.03 -9.65
C THR A 652 17.21 13.67 -10.94
N GLY A 653 18.06 14.04 -11.89
CA GLY A 653 17.68 14.61 -13.19
C GLY A 653 17.11 13.53 -14.12
N VAL A 654 17.80 12.40 -14.22
CA VAL A 654 17.33 11.23 -14.98
C VAL A 654 16.04 10.68 -14.37
N ARG A 655 16.00 10.45 -13.05
CA ARG A 655 14.78 10.02 -12.33
C ARG A 655 13.61 10.96 -12.61
N ASN A 656 13.80 12.27 -12.43
CA ASN A 656 12.71 13.22 -12.59
C ASN A 656 12.24 13.27 -14.05
N THR A 657 13.13 13.05 -15.03
CA THR A 657 12.75 12.97 -16.44
C THR A 657 11.95 11.70 -16.74
N MET A 658 12.31 10.55 -16.17
CA MET A 658 11.48 9.32 -16.26
C MET A 658 10.08 9.54 -15.68
N ILE A 659 9.99 10.19 -14.51
CA ILE A 659 8.72 10.59 -13.89
C ILE A 659 7.92 11.50 -14.84
N SER A 660 8.53 12.54 -15.41
CA SER A 660 7.86 13.45 -16.36
C SER A 660 7.33 12.74 -17.60
N LYS A 661 8.02 11.72 -18.14
CA LYS A 661 7.53 10.91 -19.27
C LYS A 661 6.26 10.13 -18.92
N VAL A 662 6.25 9.46 -17.77
CA VAL A 662 5.05 8.73 -17.27
C VAL A 662 3.93 9.70 -16.90
N ARG A 663 4.24 10.88 -16.34
CA ARG A 663 3.26 11.94 -16.08
C ARG A 663 2.67 12.48 -17.37
N ALA A 664 3.47 12.68 -18.42
CA ALA A 664 2.98 13.09 -19.74
C ALA A 664 2.00 12.04 -20.31
N ARG A 665 2.25 10.74 -20.09
CA ARG A 665 1.31 9.67 -20.46
C ARG A 665 0.03 9.70 -19.62
N ALA A 666 0.16 9.85 -18.30
CA ALA A 666 -0.97 9.97 -17.39
C ALA A 666 -1.85 11.18 -17.71
N SER A 667 -1.26 12.22 -18.33
CA SER A 667 -1.95 13.44 -18.81
C SER A 667 -2.41 13.37 -20.28
N LEU A 668 -2.31 12.21 -20.94
CA LEU A 668 -2.66 12.08 -22.35
C LEU A 668 -4.16 11.81 -22.52
N ASN A 669 -4.94 12.89 -22.61
CA ASN A 669 -6.38 12.81 -22.83
C ASN A 669 -6.79 12.52 -24.30
N LEU A 670 -5.83 12.19 -25.18
CA LEU A 670 -6.10 11.74 -26.55
C LEU A 670 -6.35 10.22 -26.65
N THR A 671 -6.12 9.47 -25.57
CA THR A 671 -6.34 8.02 -25.48
C THR A 671 -7.50 7.70 -24.56
N SER A 672 -8.21 6.59 -24.79
CA SER A 672 -9.22 6.06 -23.87
C SER A 672 -8.63 5.36 -22.63
N GLY A 673 -9.49 5.20 -21.61
CA GLY A 673 -9.27 4.34 -20.45
C GLY A 673 -8.71 5.03 -19.20
N VAL A 674 -8.95 4.38 -18.05
CA VAL A 674 -8.32 4.70 -16.76
C VAL A 674 -6.80 4.45 -16.84
N PHE A 675 -6.01 5.23 -16.08
CA PHE A 675 -4.53 5.24 -16.13
C PHE A 675 -3.88 3.84 -16.22
N PRO A 676 -3.39 3.45 -17.42
CA PRO A 676 -2.97 2.07 -17.69
C PRO A 676 -1.52 1.82 -17.28
N THR A 677 -1.21 0.57 -16.95
CA THR A 677 0.17 0.19 -16.63
C THR A 677 1.04 0.02 -17.87
N GLU A 678 0.46 -0.26 -19.04
CA GLU A 678 1.18 -0.49 -20.30
C GLU A 678 0.57 0.29 -21.48
N TYR A 679 1.45 0.85 -22.30
CA TYR A 679 1.09 1.69 -23.43
C TYR A 679 2.24 1.80 -24.44
N ASP A 680 1.92 2.22 -25.67
CA ASP A 680 2.91 2.55 -26.70
C ASP A 680 3.83 3.69 -26.21
N ALA A 681 5.15 3.46 -26.25
CA ALA A 681 6.16 4.37 -25.73
C ALA A 681 6.25 5.70 -26.50
N HIS A 682 5.78 5.74 -27.76
CA HIS A 682 5.84 6.90 -28.64
C HIS A 682 4.48 7.59 -28.79
N ALA A 683 3.44 6.83 -29.15
CA ALA A 683 2.09 7.33 -29.38
C ALA A 683 1.26 7.44 -28.09
N GLY A 684 1.62 6.67 -27.06
CA GLY A 684 0.90 6.64 -25.79
C GLY A 684 -0.37 5.79 -25.79
N ASN A 685 -0.74 5.14 -26.91
CA ASN A 685 -1.95 4.31 -26.99
C ASN A 685 -1.95 3.24 -25.88
N THR A 686 -3.07 3.14 -25.15
CA THR A 686 -3.31 2.10 -24.14
C THR A 686 -3.21 0.71 -24.76
N THR A 687 -2.51 -0.23 -24.10
CA THR A 687 -2.41 -1.62 -24.57
C THR A 687 -2.82 -2.65 -23.52
N SER A 688 -2.51 -2.43 -22.24
CA SER A 688 -2.99 -3.29 -21.14
C SER A 688 -3.03 -2.56 -19.79
N GLY A 689 -3.65 -3.18 -18.78
CA GLY A 689 -3.56 -2.74 -17.40
C GLY A 689 -4.40 -1.51 -17.03
N VAL A 690 -5.48 -1.25 -17.78
CA VAL A 690 -6.47 -0.20 -17.47
C VAL A 690 -6.99 -0.39 -16.04
N ALA A 691 -6.94 0.67 -15.22
CA ALA A 691 -7.32 0.62 -13.81
C ALA A 691 -6.58 -0.43 -12.92
N SER A 692 -5.48 -1.02 -13.38
CA SER A 692 -4.79 -2.07 -12.63
C SER A 692 -4.19 -1.58 -11.30
N PRO A 693 -4.30 -2.35 -10.19
CA PRO A 693 -3.66 -2.03 -8.92
C PRO A 693 -2.13 -2.18 -8.95
N ALA A 694 -1.54 -2.74 -10.02
CA ALA A 694 -0.10 -2.71 -10.20
C ALA A 694 0.47 -1.27 -10.28
N GLN A 695 -0.37 -0.24 -10.52
CA GLN A 695 0.04 1.17 -10.36
C GLN A 695 0.54 1.54 -8.96
N GLY A 696 0.37 0.71 -7.92
CA GLY A 696 1.04 0.94 -6.63
C GLY A 696 2.57 1.05 -6.75
N ALA A 697 3.15 0.55 -7.85
CA ALA A 697 4.58 0.68 -8.16
C ALA A 697 5.00 2.14 -8.35
N VAL A 698 4.07 3.06 -8.68
CA VAL A 698 4.41 4.49 -8.75
C VAL A 698 4.75 5.06 -7.38
N PHE A 699 4.39 4.42 -6.27
CA PHE A 699 4.81 4.82 -4.92
C PHE A 699 6.25 4.39 -4.58
N ALA A 700 6.96 3.68 -5.46
CA ALA A 700 8.34 3.24 -5.24
C ALA A 700 9.30 4.34 -4.73
N PRO A 701 9.39 5.55 -5.35
CA PRO A 701 10.19 6.64 -4.80
C PRO A 701 9.82 7.10 -3.37
N LEU A 702 8.55 7.02 -2.96
CA LEU A 702 8.12 7.29 -1.58
C LEU A 702 8.49 6.15 -0.64
N ALA A 703 8.25 4.91 -1.05
CA ALA A 703 8.56 3.71 -0.29
C ALA A 703 10.06 3.58 0.02
N LEU A 704 10.96 4.05 -0.87
CA LEU A 704 12.39 4.17 -0.58
C LEU A 704 12.68 5.18 0.53
N ARG A 705 12.09 6.40 0.45
CA ARG A 705 12.34 7.47 1.42
C ARG A 705 11.78 7.17 2.81
N TYR A 706 10.67 6.41 2.86
CA TYR A 706 9.94 6.13 4.09
C TYR A 706 10.34 4.80 4.75
N ALA A 707 11.35 4.11 4.22
CA ALA A 707 11.93 2.88 4.78
C ALA A 707 12.66 3.12 6.12
N SER A 708 11.87 3.51 7.13
CA SER A 708 12.27 3.62 8.52
C SER A 708 12.67 2.24 9.01
N PHE A 709 13.97 2.00 9.22
CA PHE A 709 14.48 0.71 9.68
C PHE A 709 14.04 0.45 11.14
N HIS A 710 12.85 -0.10 11.32
CA HIS A 710 12.47 -0.71 12.59
C HIS A 710 13.30 -1.98 12.78
N SER A 711 14.14 -1.99 13.81
CA SER A 711 14.82 -3.21 14.26
C SER A 711 13.78 -4.10 14.95
N PHE A 712 13.09 -4.95 14.19
CA PHE A 712 12.18 -5.93 14.78
C PHE A 712 13.00 -7.01 15.48
N ILE A 713 13.02 -6.97 16.80
CA ILE A 713 13.43 -8.11 17.60
C ILE A 713 12.19 -8.98 17.73
N SER A 714 12.30 -10.24 17.29
CA SER A 714 11.21 -11.19 17.42
C SER A 714 10.94 -11.48 18.91
N ASP A 715 9.82 -10.97 19.43
CA ASP A 715 9.26 -11.32 20.76
C ASP A 715 8.64 -12.73 20.78
N VAL A 716 9.12 -13.64 19.92
CA VAL A 716 8.88 -15.07 20.09
C VAL A 716 9.53 -15.49 21.40
N PRO A 717 8.78 -16.11 22.35
CA PRO A 717 9.38 -16.68 23.52
C PRO A 717 10.33 -17.79 23.07
N LEU A 718 11.63 -17.52 23.17
CA LEU A 718 12.65 -18.55 23.08
C LEU A 718 12.24 -19.66 24.05
N ILE A 719 11.86 -20.83 23.51
CA ILE A 719 11.89 -22.07 24.27
C ILE A 719 13.34 -22.21 24.69
N ALA A 720 13.62 -21.85 25.93
CA ALA A 720 14.97 -21.69 26.43
C ALA A 720 15.67 -23.05 26.45
N ILE A 721 16.39 -23.38 25.38
CA ILE A 721 17.44 -24.39 25.41
C ILE A 721 18.43 -23.89 26.46
N ALA A 722 18.45 -24.59 27.59
CA ALA A 722 18.87 -24.04 28.87
C ALA A 722 20.28 -23.41 28.82
N SER A 723 20.31 -22.08 28.81
CA SER A 723 21.49 -21.26 28.98
C SER A 723 21.07 -20.02 29.78
N ILE A 724 21.78 -19.76 30.89
CA ILE A 724 21.55 -18.64 31.82
C ILE A 724 20.37 -18.81 32.81
N THR A 725 20.44 -19.84 33.65
CA THR A 725 20.04 -19.75 35.08
C THR A 725 21.23 -19.90 36.04
N VAL A 726 22.46 -19.74 35.53
CA VAL A 726 23.70 -19.88 36.32
C VAL A 726 24.18 -18.55 36.93
N ALA A 727 23.85 -17.39 36.33
CA ALA A 727 24.40 -16.10 36.78
C ALA A 727 23.63 -15.45 37.96
N ALA A 728 22.32 -15.67 38.07
CA ALA A 728 21.49 -15.08 39.12
C ALA A 728 21.51 -15.92 40.41
N ALA A 729 21.44 -17.24 40.29
CA ALA A 729 21.55 -18.17 41.43
C ALA A 729 22.92 -18.08 42.13
N LEU A 730 23.99 -17.77 41.39
CA LEU A 730 25.35 -17.62 41.96
C LEU A 730 25.50 -16.41 42.88
N ARG A 731 24.76 -15.31 42.67
CA ARG A 731 24.95 -14.08 43.47
C ARG A 731 24.18 -14.11 44.79
N SER A 732 23.11 -14.89 44.90
CA SER A 732 22.34 -15.02 46.14
C SER A 732 22.83 -16.14 47.06
N ALA A 733 23.82 -16.95 46.63
CA ALA A 733 24.37 -18.07 47.39
C ALA A 733 25.75 -17.79 48.04
N ILE A 734 26.33 -16.60 47.83
CA ILE A 734 27.65 -16.22 48.37
C ILE A 734 27.47 -15.19 49.50
N SER A 735 26.79 -15.62 50.57
CA SER A 735 27.07 -15.15 51.93
C SER A 735 26.70 -16.27 52.91
N GLU A 736 27.58 -16.54 53.86
CA GLU A 736 27.45 -17.55 54.93
C GLU A 736 27.32 -19.05 54.56
N LYS A 737 28.47 -19.73 54.36
CA LYS A 737 29.13 -20.55 55.42
C LYS A 737 30.32 -21.36 54.88
N LYS A 738 31.32 -21.57 55.75
CA LYS A 738 32.51 -22.39 55.45
C LYS A 738 32.18 -23.88 55.38
N ALA A 739 32.70 -24.58 54.37
CA ALA A 739 32.81 -26.04 54.32
C ALA A 739 34.17 -26.46 53.72
N ASN A 740 34.66 -27.65 54.07
CA ASN A 740 36.07 -28.01 53.96
C ASN A 740 36.50 -28.51 52.57
N ALA A 741 37.41 -27.80 51.91
CA ALA A 741 37.88 -28.08 50.55
C ALA A 741 38.66 -29.41 50.37
N GLY A 742 39.22 -29.98 51.46
CA GLY A 742 40.10 -31.16 51.36
C GLY A 742 39.43 -32.45 50.90
N ALA A 743 38.16 -32.68 51.24
CA ALA A 743 37.46 -33.92 50.92
C ALA A 743 37.01 -34.00 49.44
N ILE A 744 36.66 -32.86 48.84
CA ILE A 744 36.13 -32.80 47.47
C ILE A 744 37.25 -32.94 46.43
N ALA A 745 38.44 -32.40 46.71
CA ALA A 745 39.63 -32.59 45.86
C ALA A 745 40.09 -34.05 45.77
N GLY A 746 40.00 -34.81 46.88
CA GLY A 746 40.41 -36.22 46.91
C GLY A 746 39.54 -37.14 46.05
N GLY A 747 38.22 -36.92 46.03
CA GLY A 747 37.28 -37.76 45.27
C GLY A 747 37.44 -37.62 43.74
N VAL A 748 37.61 -36.41 43.24
CA VAL A 748 37.73 -36.15 41.80
C VAL A 748 39.06 -36.68 41.24
N ILE A 749 40.16 -36.50 41.97
CA ILE A 749 41.48 -37.01 41.57
C ILE A 749 41.49 -38.56 41.62
N GLY A 750 40.92 -39.16 42.67
CA GLY A 750 40.81 -40.62 42.78
C GLY A 750 39.99 -41.25 41.66
N GLY A 751 38.85 -40.63 41.29
CA GLY A 751 38.00 -41.10 40.19
C GLY A 751 38.70 -41.05 38.82
N LEU A 752 39.41 -39.96 38.51
CA LEU A 752 40.14 -39.82 37.24
C LEU A 752 41.30 -40.81 37.12
N VAL A 753 42.06 -41.04 38.20
CA VAL A 753 43.15 -42.03 38.21
C VAL A 753 42.62 -43.45 38.00
N LEU A 754 41.50 -43.82 38.63
CA LEU A 754 40.87 -45.13 38.45
C LEU A 754 40.43 -45.35 36.98
N LEU A 755 39.86 -44.32 36.35
CA LEU A 755 39.37 -44.39 34.98
C LEU A 755 40.52 -44.56 33.97
N VAL A 756 41.65 -43.86 34.18
CA VAL A 756 42.89 -44.04 33.39
C VAL A 756 43.48 -45.44 33.58
N LEU A 757 43.49 -45.98 34.80
CA LEU A 757 44.00 -47.34 35.07
C LEU A 757 43.13 -48.43 34.41
N ILE A 758 41.81 -48.27 34.37
CA ILE A 758 40.90 -49.20 33.68
C ILE A 758 41.15 -49.19 32.16
N LEU A 759 41.30 -48.01 31.56
CA LEU A 759 41.59 -47.87 30.13
C LEU A 759 42.98 -48.44 29.76
N ALA A 760 44.00 -48.19 30.60
CA ALA A 760 45.32 -48.78 30.42
C ALA A 760 45.31 -50.31 30.58
N GLY A 761 44.56 -50.84 31.55
CA GLY A 761 44.37 -52.27 31.75
C GLY A 761 43.71 -52.97 30.55
N GLY A 762 42.64 -52.37 30.00
CA GLY A 762 41.97 -52.86 28.79
C GLY A 762 42.90 -52.90 27.57
N PHE A 763 43.70 -51.85 27.37
CA PHE A 763 44.68 -51.77 26.28
C PHE A 763 45.78 -52.84 26.40
N PHE A 764 46.33 -53.06 27.60
CA PHE A 764 47.33 -54.11 27.83
C PHE A 764 46.74 -55.52 27.71
N PHE A 765 45.50 -55.76 28.15
CA PHE A 765 44.85 -57.06 28.02
C PHE A 765 44.54 -57.41 26.55
N TRP A 766 44.12 -56.42 25.75
CA TRP A 766 43.93 -56.57 24.30
C TRP A 766 45.26 -56.85 23.58
N ARG A 767 46.33 -56.13 23.93
CA ARG A 767 47.67 -56.32 23.35
C ARG A 767 48.30 -57.67 23.73
N ARG A 768 48.03 -58.20 24.94
CA ARG A 768 48.54 -59.51 25.40
C ARG A 768 47.83 -60.72 24.75
N ARG A 769 46.71 -60.53 24.05
CA ARG A 769 45.93 -61.60 23.41
C ARG A 769 46.24 -61.83 21.91
N ARG A 770 47.31 -61.21 21.38
CA ARG A 770 47.75 -61.34 19.97
C ARG A 770 49.18 -61.89 19.81
N GLY A 771 49.59 -62.82 20.67
CA GLY A 771 50.80 -63.63 20.51
C GLY A 771 50.67 -64.93 21.29
N LEU A 772 51.10 -66.06 20.68
CA LEU A 772 50.81 -67.45 21.08
C LEU A 772 49.33 -67.82 20.78
N SER A 773 48.98 -68.79 19.92
CA SER A 773 49.76 -69.83 19.24
C SER A 773 49.12 -70.24 17.90
N GLY A 774 49.92 -70.76 16.96
CA GLY A 774 49.45 -71.71 15.93
C GLY A 774 50.07 -73.10 16.20
N PRO A 775 50.22 -73.98 15.20
CA PRO A 775 49.30 -74.35 14.11
C PRO A 775 49.00 -75.88 14.15
N ASN A 776 48.11 -76.41 13.28
CA ASN A 776 48.27 -77.68 12.53
C ASN A 776 46.95 -78.28 11.96
N LYS A 777 47.00 -78.71 10.68
CA LYS A 777 46.48 -79.99 10.11
C LYS A 777 44.95 -80.30 10.20
N LEU A 778 44.31 -81.02 9.25
CA LEU A 778 44.69 -81.72 8.02
C LEU A 778 43.44 -81.80 7.08
N ASP A 779 43.63 -81.58 5.78
CA ASP A 779 43.29 -82.53 4.69
C ASP A 779 41.82 -82.99 4.45
N LYS A 780 41.26 -82.64 3.27
CA LYS A 780 40.84 -83.56 2.16
C LYS A 780 39.62 -83.15 1.30
N ILE A 781 39.91 -83.11 -0.02
CA ILE A 781 39.14 -83.72 -1.14
C ILE A 781 37.89 -83.00 -1.69
N GLU A 782 38.03 -82.56 -2.96
CA GLU A 782 37.13 -82.69 -4.14
C GLU A 782 35.63 -82.36 -4.02
N ARG A 783 34.90 -81.83 -5.02
CA ARG A 783 35.07 -81.30 -6.41
C ARG A 783 33.88 -80.32 -6.55
N GLY A 784 33.82 -79.28 -7.37
CA GLY A 784 34.43 -78.92 -8.66
C GLY A 784 33.42 -77.97 -9.36
N GLY A 785 33.76 -77.34 -10.49
CA GLY A 785 32.80 -76.49 -11.24
C GLY A 785 33.14 -74.99 -11.33
N THR A 786 34.36 -74.70 -11.79
CA THR A 786 34.75 -73.42 -12.41
C THR A 786 34.32 -73.39 -13.90
N PRO A 787 34.53 -72.31 -14.68
CA PRO A 787 34.22 -70.89 -14.41
C PRO A 787 33.70 -70.15 -15.69
N ASN A 788 33.72 -68.81 -15.68
CA ASN A 788 33.88 -67.88 -16.83
C ASN A 788 32.70 -67.76 -17.82
N LEU A 789 32.14 -66.58 -18.11
CA LEU A 789 32.60 -65.26 -18.64
C LEU A 789 31.99 -65.07 -20.06
N GLU A 790 31.78 -63.80 -20.42
CA GLU A 790 31.11 -63.20 -21.60
C GLU A 790 31.67 -63.67 -23.00
N PRO A 791 31.16 -63.26 -24.21
CA PRO A 791 30.21 -62.15 -24.53
C PRO A 791 29.27 -62.30 -25.78
N PHE A 792 28.53 -61.21 -26.10
CA PHE A 792 28.14 -60.65 -27.44
C PHE A 792 27.20 -61.35 -28.48
N ASP A 793 26.41 -60.50 -29.19
CA ASP A 793 25.59 -60.69 -30.43
C ASP A 793 24.46 -61.76 -30.45
N GLY A 794 23.36 -61.64 -31.24
CA GLY A 794 22.87 -60.54 -32.09
C GLY A 794 21.75 -60.94 -33.09
N ARG A 795 20.74 -60.05 -33.29
CA ARG A 795 19.72 -59.98 -34.40
C ARG A 795 18.70 -61.15 -34.51
N ASP A 796 17.49 -61.03 -35.08
CA ASP A 796 16.97 -60.30 -36.25
C ASP A 796 15.51 -59.75 -36.00
N THR A 797 15.22 -58.45 -36.19
CA THR A 797 14.52 -57.78 -37.34
C THR A 797 12.97 -57.72 -37.34
N SER A 798 12.43 -56.49 -37.27
CA SER A 798 11.47 -55.94 -38.25
C SER A 798 11.34 -54.40 -38.17
N GLU A 799 10.92 -53.83 -39.30
CA GLU A 799 10.76 -52.44 -39.79
C GLU A 799 9.97 -51.43 -38.89
N TYR A 800 9.91 -50.10 -39.12
CA TYR A 800 10.75 -49.05 -39.77
C TYR A 800 10.07 -47.67 -39.49
N ARG A 801 10.84 -46.59 -39.25
CA ARG A 801 10.55 -45.10 -39.25
C ARG A 801 9.09 -44.54 -39.24
N ALA A 802 8.78 -43.34 -38.73
CA ALA A 802 9.45 -42.32 -37.91
C ALA A 802 8.42 -41.21 -37.51
N THR A 803 8.82 -40.28 -36.63
CA THR A 803 8.18 -39.00 -36.22
C THR A 803 8.01 -38.01 -37.40
N PRO A 804 7.34 -36.81 -37.31
CA PRO A 804 7.23 -35.92 -36.12
C PRO A 804 6.04 -34.93 -35.99
N ASP A 805 6.16 -34.07 -34.96
CA ASP A 805 5.79 -32.64 -34.86
C ASP A 805 4.34 -32.11 -34.97
N TYR A 806 4.08 -31.04 -34.21
CA TYR A 806 3.00 -30.08 -34.46
C TYR A 806 3.39 -28.68 -33.96
N GLY A 807 3.63 -27.77 -34.91
CA GLY A 807 3.83 -26.35 -34.65
C GLY A 807 2.65 -25.49 -35.09
N THR A 808 2.39 -24.44 -34.30
CA THR A 808 1.92 -23.07 -34.66
C THR A 808 1.14 -22.84 -35.97
N TRP A 809 0.00 -22.13 -35.88
CA TRP A 809 -0.38 -21.12 -36.89
C TRP A 809 -1.08 -19.89 -36.28
N ARG A 810 -0.84 -18.74 -36.91
CA ARG A 810 -1.44 -17.43 -36.57
C ARG A 810 -2.67 -17.11 -37.43
N SER A 811 -3.52 -16.24 -36.86
CA SER A 811 -4.37 -15.19 -37.46
C SER A 811 -4.51 -15.08 -38.99
N ALA A 812 -5.77 -14.94 -39.47
CA ALA A 812 -6.15 -13.96 -40.50
C ALA A 812 -7.68 -13.73 -40.54
N SER A 813 -8.08 -12.53 -41.01
CA SER A 813 -9.45 -12.00 -41.08
C SER A 813 -10.12 -12.20 -42.45
N SER A 814 -11.47 -12.16 -42.51
CA SER A 814 -12.22 -11.25 -43.41
C SER A 814 -13.75 -11.50 -43.46
N MET A 815 -14.50 -10.38 -43.48
CA MET A 815 -15.76 -10.06 -44.20
C MET A 815 -16.82 -11.14 -44.48
N GLY A 816 -18.09 -10.82 -44.13
CA GLY A 816 -19.28 -11.44 -44.72
C GLY A 816 -20.59 -10.85 -44.18
N MET A 817 -21.30 -10.06 -44.99
CA MET A 817 -22.60 -9.45 -44.62
C MET A 817 -23.76 -10.45 -44.72
N SER A 818 -24.73 -10.41 -43.81
CA SER A 818 -26.18 -10.24 -44.14
C SER A 818 -27.12 -10.59 -42.97
N ALA A 819 -28.15 -9.77 -42.80
CA ALA A 819 -29.44 -10.10 -42.19
C ALA A 819 -30.54 -9.81 -43.26
N PRO A 820 -31.84 -9.97 -43.00
CA PRO A 820 -32.55 -10.76 -41.98
C PRO A 820 -33.60 -11.71 -42.61
N ALA A 821 -34.29 -12.54 -41.80
CA ALA A 821 -35.75 -12.76 -41.93
C ALA A 821 -36.32 -13.76 -40.88
N SER A 822 -37.37 -13.29 -40.21
CA SER A 822 -38.42 -14.02 -39.47
C SER A 822 -38.88 -15.37 -40.02
N VAL A 823 -39.42 -16.24 -39.14
CA VAL A 823 -40.82 -16.73 -39.21
C VAL A 823 -41.29 -17.29 -37.84
N ILE A 824 -42.59 -17.14 -37.58
CA ILE A 824 -43.33 -17.52 -36.36
C ILE A 824 -43.82 -18.97 -36.45
N VAL A 825 -43.99 -19.69 -35.31
CA VAL A 825 -45.16 -20.52 -34.92
C VAL A 825 -44.80 -21.50 -33.76
N PRO A 826 -45.58 -21.55 -32.66
CA PRO A 826 -45.57 -22.59 -31.61
C PRO A 826 -46.79 -23.54 -31.79
N PRO A 827 -47.25 -24.35 -30.80
CA PRO A 827 -46.62 -25.03 -29.66
C PRO A 827 -46.78 -26.58 -29.74
N SER A 828 -46.33 -27.33 -28.72
CA SER A 828 -46.93 -28.65 -28.42
C SER A 828 -46.82 -29.03 -26.94
N ASP A 829 -47.97 -29.29 -26.31
CA ASP A 829 -48.10 -29.95 -25.01
C ASP A 829 -47.49 -31.35 -24.99
N SER A 830 -47.00 -31.77 -23.81
CA SER A 830 -47.24 -33.13 -23.32
C SER A 830 -47.19 -33.18 -21.79
N SER A 831 -48.26 -33.70 -21.19
CA SER A 831 -48.50 -33.77 -19.75
C SER A 831 -48.03 -35.08 -19.10
N HIS A 832 -48.19 -35.14 -17.76
CA HIS A 832 -48.02 -36.29 -16.85
C HIS A 832 -46.56 -36.57 -16.37
N ASN A 833 -46.33 -36.98 -15.11
CA ASN A 833 -47.30 -37.34 -14.06
C ASN A 833 -46.87 -36.89 -12.65
N THR A 834 -47.83 -36.84 -11.75
CA THR A 834 -47.68 -36.54 -10.31
C THR A 834 -46.94 -37.63 -9.55
N ASP A 835 -46.19 -37.26 -8.52
CA ASP A 835 -46.20 -37.98 -7.25
C ASP A 835 -46.11 -37.00 -6.06
N VAL A 836 -46.77 -37.35 -4.96
CA VAL A 836 -46.98 -36.52 -3.76
C VAL A 836 -46.28 -37.18 -2.58
N ILE A 837 -45.63 -36.41 -1.70
CA ILE A 837 -45.70 -36.51 -0.21
C ILE A 837 -44.60 -35.66 0.49
N ASN A 838 -44.98 -35.08 1.65
CA ASN A 838 -44.15 -34.45 2.70
C ASN A 838 -43.55 -33.06 2.46
N SER A 839 -44.42 -32.05 2.63
CA SER A 839 -44.06 -30.71 3.10
C SER A 839 -43.63 -30.69 4.57
N PHE A 840 -42.46 -30.13 4.88
CA PHE A 840 -42.13 -29.55 6.18
C PHE A 840 -41.97 -28.03 6.02
N PRO A 841 -42.67 -27.19 6.80
CA PRO A 841 -42.43 -25.75 6.78
C PRO A 841 -41.17 -25.41 7.58
N LEU A 842 -40.17 -24.83 6.91
CA LEU A 842 -39.11 -24.10 7.62
C LEU A 842 -39.69 -22.79 8.16
N PRO A 843 -39.37 -22.36 9.38
CA PRO A 843 -39.87 -21.12 9.93
C PRO A 843 -39.25 -19.93 9.19
N ALA A 844 -40.09 -18.99 8.77
CA ALA A 844 -39.61 -17.68 8.34
C ALA A 844 -38.84 -17.01 9.48
N ALA A 845 -37.67 -16.44 9.18
CA ALA A 845 -36.97 -15.59 10.13
C ALA A 845 -37.83 -14.36 10.44
N PRO A 846 -37.86 -13.85 11.69
CA PRO A 846 -38.60 -12.65 12.02
C PRO A 846 -37.94 -11.44 11.35
N GLU A 847 -38.71 -10.68 10.57
CA GLU A 847 -38.30 -9.35 10.13
C GLU A 847 -38.05 -8.45 11.36
N PRO A 848 -36.93 -7.71 11.42
CA PRO A 848 -36.81 -6.62 12.36
C PRO A 848 -37.79 -5.51 11.98
N ALA A 849 -38.71 -5.19 12.89
CA ALA A 849 -39.71 -4.15 12.67
C ALA A 849 -39.07 -2.75 12.68
N TYR A 850 -38.66 -2.25 11.52
CA TYR A 850 -38.23 -0.87 11.34
C TYR A 850 -39.42 0.08 11.45
N THR A 851 -39.38 1.01 12.40
CA THR A 851 -40.33 2.12 12.45
C THR A 851 -39.86 3.25 11.53
N ASN A 852 -40.13 3.12 10.23
CA ASN A 852 -40.04 4.26 9.30
C ASN A 852 -40.91 5.41 9.84
N LEU A 853 -40.39 6.64 9.82
CA LEU A 853 -41.16 7.81 10.24
C LEU A 853 -42.36 8.00 9.32
N SER A 854 -43.58 8.02 9.86
CA SER A 854 -44.76 8.23 9.02
C SER A 854 -44.74 9.62 8.39
N ALA A 855 -45.38 9.78 7.24
CA ALA A 855 -45.57 11.08 6.59
C ALA A 855 -46.16 12.15 7.55
N LYS A 856 -46.90 11.71 8.58
CA LYS A 856 -47.48 12.57 9.63
C LYS A 856 -46.47 12.98 10.71
N GLU A 857 -45.48 12.15 11.00
CA GLU A 857 -44.38 12.46 11.92
C GLU A 857 -43.34 13.35 11.24
N LEU A 858 -43.00 13.07 9.98
CA LEU A 858 -42.26 13.98 9.11
C LEU A 858 -42.93 15.36 9.01
N ALA A 859 -44.25 15.41 8.84
CA ALA A 859 -45.01 16.67 8.83
C ALA A 859 -45.02 17.40 10.19
N ARG A 860 -44.92 16.68 11.32
CA ARG A 860 -44.82 17.28 12.67
C ARG A 860 -43.44 17.87 12.92
N LEU A 861 -42.36 17.15 12.60
CA LEU A 861 -41.00 17.65 12.70
C LEU A 861 -40.79 18.92 11.84
N ARG A 862 -41.43 18.97 10.66
CA ARG A 862 -41.48 20.18 9.81
C ARG A 862 -42.30 21.33 10.40
N ALA A 863 -43.30 21.07 11.24
CA ALA A 863 -44.10 22.11 11.89
C ALA A 863 -43.35 22.73 13.08
N ASP A 864 -42.69 21.91 13.90
CA ASP A 864 -41.96 22.38 15.08
C ASP A 864 -40.71 23.20 14.72
N ALA A 865 -40.07 22.90 13.58
CA ALA A 865 -38.92 23.65 13.06
C ALA A 865 -39.27 25.07 12.55
N ASN A 866 -40.55 25.38 12.30
CA ASN A 866 -41.00 26.71 11.88
C ASN A 866 -41.26 27.68 13.05
N ALA A 867 -41.01 27.26 14.30
CA ALA A 867 -41.00 28.15 15.46
C ALA A 867 -39.57 28.65 15.73
N SER A 868 -39.35 29.98 15.68
CA SER A 868 -38.02 30.58 15.88
C SER A 868 -37.35 30.14 17.19
N PRO A 869 -36.08 29.67 17.17
CA PRO A 869 -35.43 29.18 18.37
C PRO A 869 -34.94 30.31 19.28
N VAL A 870 -35.47 30.35 20.51
CA VAL A 870 -34.84 31.07 21.64
C VAL A 870 -33.92 30.10 22.38
N ASN A 871 -32.66 30.49 22.56
CA ASN A 871 -31.59 29.76 23.24
C ASN A 871 -32.04 28.85 24.41
N ARG A 872 -31.77 27.54 24.30
CA ARG A 872 -31.33 26.68 25.42
C ARG A 872 -30.86 25.29 24.96
N ALA A 873 -30.05 24.67 25.84
CA ALA A 873 -29.55 23.29 25.79
C ALA A 873 -28.42 22.98 24.78
N SER A 874 -27.22 23.44 25.14
CA SER A 874 -25.97 22.78 24.77
C SER A 874 -25.26 22.33 26.06
N GLU A 875 -25.51 21.10 26.51
CA GLU A 875 -24.73 20.41 27.57
C GLU A 875 -25.08 18.91 27.55
N ASP A 876 -24.11 18.07 27.91
CA ASP A 876 -24.09 16.60 27.87
C ASP A 876 -24.36 15.91 26.51
N TRP A 877 -23.29 15.37 25.90
CA TRP A 877 -23.14 13.96 25.49
C TRP A 877 -21.72 13.75 24.89
N THR A 878 -20.73 13.48 25.75
CA THR A 878 -19.39 13.06 25.33
C THR A 878 -18.96 11.81 26.08
N TYR A 879 -19.09 10.64 25.47
CA TYR A 879 -18.27 9.44 25.72
C TYR A 879 -18.68 8.33 24.74
N PHE A 880 -17.77 7.87 23.88
CA PHE A 880 -17.35 6.46 23.71
C PHE A 880 -16.39 6.30 22.50
N TYR A 881 -15.48 5.32 22.60
CA TYR A 881 -14.48 4.87 21.62
C TYR A 881 -13.19 5.69 21.44
N ASP A 882 -12.25 5.49 22.36
CA ASP A 882 -10.82 5.34 22.04
C ASP A 882 -10.48 3.84 21.80
N PRO A 883 -9.52 3.50 20.93
CA PRO A 883 -9.08 2.11 20.70
C PRO A 883 -8.13 1.59 21.82
N PRO A 884 -8.03 0.26 22.02
CA PRO A 884 -7.30 -0.31 23.15
C PRO A 884 -5.76 -0.35 22.95
N GLY A 885 -5.03 0.26 23.88
CA GLY A 885 -3.60 0.00 24.10
C GLY A 885 -3.34 -1.25 24.95
N PRO A 886 -2.09 -1.74 25.06
CA PRO A 886 -1.75 -2.96 25.79
C PRO A 886 -2.02 -2.85 27.30
N SER A 887 -2.36 -3.98 27.92
CA SER A 887 -2.90 -4.05 29.28
C SER A 887 -1.91 -3.62 30.37
N VAL A 888 -2.21 -2.49 31.01
CA VAL A 888 -1.60 -2.07 32.28
C VAL A 888 -2.47 -2.57 33.45
N PRO A 889 -1.90 -3.10 34.55
CA PRO A 889 -2.68 -3.57 35.70
C PRO A 889 -3.52 -2.45 36.33
N THR A 890 -4.75 -2.78 36.74
CA THR A 890 -5.67 -1.84 37.39
C THR A 890 -5.11 -1.28 38.70
N PRO A 891 -5.32 0.02 39.01
CA PRO A 891 -4.90 0.58 40.30
C PRO A 891 -5.64 -0.10 41.47
N PRO A 892 -4.99 -0.28 42.63
CA PRO A 892 -5.63 -0.84 43.82
C PRO A 892 -6.79 0.05 44.29
N SER A 893 -7.84 -0.58 44.83
CA SER A 893 -9.04 0.13 45.28
C SER A 893 -8.75 1.14 46.39
N SER A 894 -9.62 2.12 46.60
CA SER A 894 -9.46 3.12 47.67
C SER A 894 -9.39 2.51 49.09
N LYS A 895 -10.02 1.33 49.32
CA LYS A 895 -9.87 0.53 50.55
C LYS A 895 -8.48 -0.12 50.70
N GLU A 896 -7.82 -0.39 49.58
CA GLU A 896 -6.57 -1.13 49.47
C GLU A 896 -5.37 -0.17 49.56
N LEU A 897 -5.49 1.01 48.95
CA LEU A 897 -4.68 2.20 49.26
C LEU A 897 -4.75 2.59 50.74
N ALA A 898 -5.91 2.47 51.39
CA ALA A 898 -6.03 2.71 52.83
C ALA A 898 -5.29 1.65 53.68
N ARG A 899 -5.36 0.36 53.30
CA ARG A 899 -4.56 -0.72 53.92
C ARG A 899 -3.05 -0.51 53.74
N LEU A 900 -2.61 -0.15 52.53
CA LEU A 900 -1.20 0.10 52.23
C LEU A 900 -0.66 1.34 52.99
N ARG A 901 -1.46 2.41 53.12
CA ARG A 901 -1.11 3.56 53.97
C ARG A 901 -0.98 3.18 55.45
N ALA A 902 -1.87 2.34 55.97
CA ALA A 902 -1.79 1.85 57.34
C ALA A 902 -0.55 0.97 57.59
N MET A 903 -0.16 0.11 56.63
CA MET A 903 1.06 -0.69 56.72
C MET A 903 2.34 0.14 56.65
N ASN A 904 2.40 1.15 55.78
CA ASN A 904 3.57 2.04 55.66
C ASN A 904 3.75 2.96 56.89
N LEU A 905 2.66 3.37 57.55
CA LEU A 905 2.72 4.09 58.83
C LEU A 905 3.29 3.23 59.98
N ALA A 906 3.05 1.92 59.98
CA ALA A 906 3.67 1.00 60.94
C ALA A 906 5.17 0.79 60.68
N ALA A 907 5.59 0.71 59.40
CA ALA A 907 7.00 0.58 59.03
C ALA A 907 7.83 1.84 59.33
N ALA A 908 7.27 3.03 59.12
CA ALA A 908 7.94 4.30 59.38
C ALA A 908 8.25 4.57 60.87
N ALA A 909 7.49 3.94 61.79
CA ALA A 909 7.67 4.10 63.23
C ALA A 909 8.89 3.35 63.81
N ALA A 910 9.43 2.36 63.08
CA ALA A 910 10.56 1.53 63.55
C ALA A 910 11.95 2.09 63.16
N GLY A 911 12.02 3.15 62.35
CA GLY A 911 13.22 3.55 61.61
C GLY A 911 13.94 4.82 62.06
N ARG A 912 13.76 5.30 63.30
CA ARG A 912 14.44 6.52 63.79
C ARG A 912 15.05 6.39 65.18
N SER A 913 16.34 6.05 65.25
CA SER A 913 17.22 6.60 66.30
C SER A 913 18.69 6.67 65.85
N ARG A 914 19.18 7.86 65.49
CA ARG A 914 20.23 8.63 66.20
C ARG A 914 20.72 9.80 65.32
N LEU A 915 20.91 10.95 65.98
CA LEU A 915 21.33 12.23 65.42
C LEU A 915 22.85 12.45 65.60
N ALA A 916 23.47 13.33 64.80
CA ALA A 916 24.10 14.57 65.30
C ALA A 916 24.82 15.40 64.20
N ASP A 917 24.67 16.72 64.30
CA ASP A 917 25.29 17.84 63.54
C ASP A 917 26.73 18.21 64.03
N PRO A 918 27.33 19.39 63.73
CA PRO A 918 27.71 20.04 62.44
C PRO A 918 29.16 20.63 62.45
N PHE A 919 29.64 21.30 61.36
CA PHE A 919 30.11 22.72 61.37
C PHE A 919 30.57 23.30 59.99
N GLN A 920 30.74 24.63 59.95
CA GLN A 920 30.96 25.60 58.84
C GLN A 920 32.29 25.45 58.03
N ALA A 921 32.51 26.00 56.82
CA ALA A 921 32.37 27.41 56.38
C ALA A 921 32.37 27.62 54.84
N GLY A 922 32.12 28.86 54.36
CA GLY A 922 31.83 29.20 52.94
C GLY A 922 32.96 29.82 52.09
N PRO A 923 32.69 30.83 51.23
CA PRO A 923 32.64 30.60 49.77
C PRO A 923 33.43 31.61 48.90
N SER A 924 33.57 31.35 47.59
CA SER A 924 33.70 32.38 46.53
C SER A 924 33.50 31.85 45.10
N LEU A 925 33.34 32.75 44.13
CA LEU A 925 32.85 32.54 42.76
C LEU A 925 33.78 33.17 41.70
N ALA A 926 33.88 32.49 40.55
CA ALA A 926 33.94 33.04 39.18
C ALA A 926 35.21 33.69 38.55
N GLN A 927 35.24 33.54 37.21
CA GLN A 927 35.89 34.33 36.13
C GLN A 927 37.37 34.09 35.69
N SER A 928 37.49 33.43 34.53
CA SER A 928 38.22 33.83 33.28
C SER A 928 39.32 34.91 33.36
N THR A 929 40.47 34.81 32.66
CA THR A 929 40.59 34.96 31.19
C THR A 929 42.01 34.70 30.62
N MET A 930 42.04 34.29 29.34
CA MET A 930 42.96 34.68 28.24
C MET A 930 44.47 34.33 28.20
N SER A 931 44.89 34.19 26.94
CA SER A 931 46.21 33.89 26.40
C SER A 931 46.97 35.16 25.96
N SER A 932 48.29 35.02 25.72
CA SER A 932 49.00 35.79 24.68
C SER A 932 50.41 35.24 24.45
N HIS A 933 50.82 35.05 23.19
CA HIS A 933 51.88 35.86 22.56
C HIS A 933 52.16 35.42 21.11
N SER A 934 52.41 36.42 20.26
CA SER A 934 52.86 36.28 18.86
C SER A 934 54.41 36.36 18.81
N PRO A 935 55.09 36.19 17.66
CA PRO A 935 55.31 37.37 16.80
C PRO A 935 55.53 37.11 15.28
N SER A 936 55.58 38.19 14.51
CA SER A 936 56.19 38.27 13.17
C SER A 936 56.84 39.65 12.94
N ASN A 937 57.96 39.76 12.21
CA ASN A 937 58.32 40.93 11.38
C ASN A 937 59.71 40.88 10.67
N SER A 938 59.74 41.38 9.42
CA SER A 938 60.78 42.13 8.66
C SER A 938 60.64 41.83 7.13
N SER A 939 60.57 42.71 6.12
CA SER A 939 61.05 44.09 5.83
C SER A 939 62.51 44.16 5.28
N VAL A 940 62.92 44.94 4.25
CA VAL A 940 62.36 46.09 3.46
C VAL A 940 62.84 46.01 1.97
N SER A 941 62.35 46.89 1.05
CA SER A 941 62.96 47.38 -0.24
C SER A 941 62.38 46.85 -1.58
N HIS A 942 62.30 47.59 -2.71
CA HIS A 942 62.46 49.04 -3.03
C HIS A 942 61.77 49.41 -4.38
N VAL A 943 61.06 50.56 -4.45
CA VAL A 943 60.99 51.55 -5.57
C VAL A 943 60.32 51.27 -6.95
N SER A 944 59.52 52.27 -7.40
CA SER A 944 58.98 52.57 -8.78
C SER A 944 57.84 51.70 -9.37
N SER A 945 56.94 52.19 -10.25
CA SER A 945 56.38 53.55 -10.53
C SER A 945 55.26 53.48 -11.61
N LEU A 946 54.16 54.24 -11.45
CA LEU A 946 53.29 54.89 -12.48
C LEU A 946 52.73 54.14 -13.73
N GLY A 947 51.45 54.40 -14.04
CA GLY A 947 50.81 54.28 -15.39
C GLY A 947 49.99 52.99 -15.62
N VAL A 948 48.65 52.93 -15.69
CA VAL A 948 47.60 53.66 -16.47
C VAL A 948 47.34 53.09 -17.89
N ALA A 949 46.07 52.71 -18.13
CA ALA A 949 45.33 52.64 -19.41
C ALA A 949 45.51 51.46 -20.42
N THR A 950 44.54 50.53 -20.37
CA THR A 950 43.63 50.04 -21.46
C THR A 950 44.12 49.44 -22.81
N THR A 951 43.63 48.20 -23.04
CA THR A 951 43.07 47.59 -24.29
C THR A 951 43.92 47.32 -25.55
N SER A 952 44.13 46.01 -25.82
CA SER A 952 43.97 45.24 -27.09
C SER A 952 44.52 45.74 -28.45
N ILE A 953 45.02 44.92 -29.40
CA ILE A 953 45.40 43.49 -29.55
C ILE A 953 46.34 43.43 -30.79
N THR A 954 47.41 42.62 -30.78
CA THR A 954 48.01 41.82 -31.89
C THR A 954 49.44 41.37 -31.49
N GLY A 955 49.98 40.28 -32.06
CA GLY A 955 51.24 39.69 -31.56
C GLY A 955 52.14 39.05 -32.62
N SER A 956 53.32 38.54 -32.20
CA SER A 956 54.18 37.60 -32.95
C SER A 956 55.41 37.10 -32.14
N ASN A 957 55.99 35.98 -32.59
CA ASN A 957 57.40 35.55 -32.48
C ASN A 957 58.05 34.98 -31.17
N SER A 958 58.10 33.63 -31.13
CA SER A 958 59.32 32.79 -31.16
C SER A 958 60.31 32.59 -29.97
N ARG A 959 60.73 31.31 -29.85
CA ARG A 959 62.06 30.73 -29.44
C ARG A 959 62.42 30.49 -27.95
N SER A 960 62.72 29.20 -27.66
CA SER A 960 63.77 28.60 -26.79
C SER A 960 63.95 29.05 -25.31
N GLY A 961 64.25 28.18 -24.34
CA GLY A 961 64.52 26.73 -24.34
C GLY A 961 65.67 26.33 -23.38
N SER A 962 65.71 25.05 -22.94
CA SER A 962 66.72 24.39 -22.05
C SER A 962 66.63 24.76 -20.55
N SER A 963 66.34 23.85 -19.59
CA SER A 963 67.05 22.63 -19.08
C SER A 963 68.19 22.99 -18.08
N SER A 964 68.53 22.24 -17.03
CA SER A 964 68.34 20.81 -16.67
C SER A 964 68.72 20.57 -15.20
N GLY A 965 68.27 19.48 -14.53
CA GLY A 965 68.79 19.15 -13.19
C GLY A 965 68.23 17.89 -12.52
N VAL A 966 68.75 16.71 -12.87
CA VAL A 966 68.40 15.41 -12.26
C VAL A 966 69.30 15.10 -11.06
N ARG A 967 68.75 14.66 -9.92
CA ARG A 967 69.33 13.52 -9.17
C ARG A 967 68.42 12.87 -8.11
N SER A 968 68.59 11.56 -8.01
CA SER A 968 67.99 10.60 -7.07
C SER A 968 68.67 10.60 -5.69
N GLY A 969 67.92 10.23 -4.64
CA GLY A 969 68.49 9.80 -3.36
C GLY A 969 67.47 9.55 -2.24
N SER A 970 67.29 8.30 -1.82
CA SER A 970 66.51 7.93 -0.63
C SER A 970 67.31 8.20 0.66
N PRO A 971 66.62 8.61 1.74
CA PRO A 971 66.61 7.82 2.99
C PRO A 971 65.19 7.78 3.61
N SER A 972 64.57 6.63 3.88
CA SER A 972 64.82 5.65 4.97
C SER A 972 64.45 6.14 6.38
N VAL A 973 63.60 5.35 7.07
CA VAL A 973 63.31 5.36 8.54
C VAL A 973 62.41 6.52 9.03
N ALA A 974 61.41 6.34 9.92
CA ALA A 974 60.98 5.17 10.69
C ALA A 974 59.48 4.88 10.53
N GLY A 975 59.11 3.60 10.58
CA GLY A 975 57.75 3.20 10.94
C GLY A 975 57.64 3.02 12.45
N SER A 976 56.59 3.55 13.07
CA SER A 976 56.05 3.02 14.33
C SER A 976 54.83 2.18 14.00
N GLN A 977 54.96 0.85 14.07
CA GLN A 977 53.78 -0.01 14.11
C GLN A 977 53.01 0.30 15.39
N LEU A 978 51.88 0.97 15.27
CA LEU A 978 50.86 0.93 16.33
C LEU A 978 50.32 -0.49 16.36
N THR A 979 50.31 -1.08 17.54
CA THR A 979 49.82 -2.45 17.71
C THR A 979 48.30 -2.47 17.63
N GLY A 980 47.69 -3.64 17.35
CA GLY A 980 46.23 -3.76 17.30
C GLY A 980 45.53 -3.39 18.61
N GLU A 981 46.25 -3.39 19.74
CA GLU A 981 45.75 -2.94 21.04
C GLU A 981 45.64 -1.41 21.14
N ASP A 982 46.57 -0.65 20.54
CA ASP A 982 46.53 0.82 20.58
C ASP A 982 45.34 1.38 19.79
N ALA A 983 45.07 0.82 18.61
CA ALA A 983 43.91 1.17 17.80
C ALA A 983 42.58 0.77 18.48
N ALA A 984 42.54 -0.40 19.12
CA ALA A 984 41.38 -0.84 19.90
C ALA A 984 41.15 0.01 21.16
N SER A 985 42.21 0.52 21.79
CA SER A 985 42.15 1.44 22.92
C SER A 985 41.60 2.82 22.51
N ALA A 986 42.06 3.35 21.38
CA ALA A 986 41.53 4.59 20.80
C ALA A 986 40.03 4.46 20.48
N LEU A 987 39.63 3.40 19.78
CA LEU A 987 38.22 3.13 19.44
C LEU A 987 37.33 2.95 20.68
N ARG A 988 37.81 2.28 21.74
CA ARG A 988 37.06 2.18 23.01
C ARG A 988 36.86 3.55 23.66
N THR A 989 37.88 4.39 23.65
CA THR A 989 37.81 5.74 24.21
C THR A 989 36.81 6.60 23.46
N GLU A 990 36.82 6.54 22.12
CA GLU A 990 35.89 7.28 21.25
C GLU A 990 34.43 6.81 21.42
N VAL A 991 34.20 5.49 21.51
CA VAL A 991 32.88 4.92 21.80
C VAL A 991 32.38 5.30 23.21
N GLU A 992 33.27 5.41 24.21
CA GLU A 992 32.89 5.87 25.54
C GLU A 992 32.57 7.37 25.60
N VAL A 993 33.22 8.20 24.77
CA VAL A 993 32.86 9.63 24.60
C VAL A 993 31.47 9.75 23.97
N LEU A 994 31.24 9.10 22.83
CA LEU A 994 29.93 9.09 22.15
C LEU A 994 28.80 8.56 23.05
N ARG A 995 29.10 7.56 23.90
CA ARG A 995 28.13 7.04 24.88
C ARG A 995 27.78 8.05 25.96
N ARG A 996 28.71 8.91 26.39
CA ARG A 996 28.45 9.99 27.36
C ARG A 996 27.66 11.12 26.72
N GLU A 997 28.01 11.52 25.49
CA GLU A 997 27.24 12.53 24.73
C GLU A 997 25.79 12.08 24.50
N MET A 998 25.58 10.81 24.10
CA MET A 998 24.24 10.23 23.96
C MET A 998 23.46 10.14 25.29
N GLN A 999 24.14 9.98 26.43
CA GLN A 999 23.50 10.05 27.74
C GLN A 999 23.15 11.48 28.14
N GLN A 1000 23.98 12.46 27.77
CA GLN A 1000 23.71 13.87 28.01
C GLN A 1000 22.54 14.38 27.16
N ILE A 1001 22.48 14.03 25.86
CA ILE A 1001 21.35 14.32 24.96
C ILE A 1001 20.04 13.69 25.47
N ARG A 1002 20.10 12.53 26.14
CA ARG A 1002 18.94 11.91 26.80
C ARG A 1002 18.54 12.59 28.11
N ALA A 1003 19.48 13.16 28.84
CA ALA A 1003 19.19 13.94 30.05
C ALA A 1003 18.58 15.32 29.71
N GLU A 1004 19.01 15.94 28.62
CA GLU A 1004 18.53 17.25 28.15
C GLU A 1004 17.15 17.21 27.46
N ARG A 1005 16.58 16.01 27.20
CA ARG A 1005 15.25 15.82 26.59
C ARG A 1005 14.10 15.59 27.58
N LEU A 1006 14.26 15.95 28.85
CA LEU A 1006 13.27 15.75 29.91
C LEU A 1006 12.56 17.04 30.40
N GLU A 1007 12.41 18.03 29.53
CA GLU A 1007 11.38 19.07 29.70
C GLU A 1007 10.29 18.94 28.62
N PRO A 1008 8.99 18.85 29.00
CA PRO A 1008 7.89 18.87 28.04
C PRO A 1008 7.74 20.27 27.42
N PRO A 1009 7.29 20.39 26.16
CA PRO A 1009 7.06 21.68 25.53
C PRO A 1009 5.96 22.47 26.28
N PRO A 1010 6.04 23.80 26.32
CA PRO A 1010 5.09 24.63 27.06
C PRO A 1010 3.67 24.51 26.48
N SER A 1011 2.69 24.35 27.38
CA SER A 1011 1.27 24.32 27.03
C SER A 1011 0.77 25.70 26.63
N TYR A 1012 0.33 25.84 25.37
CA TYR A 1012 -0.45 27.01 24.94
C TYR A 1012 -1.92 26.83 25.35
N PHE A 1013 -2.24 27.29 26.57
CA PHE A 1013 -3.60 27.69 26.93
C PHE A 1013 -3.72 29.20 26.70
N GLU A 1014 -4.63 29.64 25.83
CA GLU A 1014 -5.09 31.03 25.82
C GLU A 1014 -6.38 31.15 26.64
N ASP A 1015 -6.30 31.91 27.73
CA ASP A 1015 -7.47 32.35 28.48
C ASP A 1015 -8.29 33.36 27.66
N LEU A 1016 -9.56 33.05 27.41
CA LEU A 1016 -10.56 34.03 27.01
C LEU A 1016 -11.78 33.99 27.95
N GLN A 1017 -11.59 34.54 29.16
CA GLN A 1017 -12.68 35.14 29.93
C GLN A 1017 -12.37 36.60 30.26
N GLY A 1018 -13.34 37.48 29.96
CA GLY A 1018 -13.45 38.82 30.56
C GLY A 1018 -13.43 40.00 29.59
N GLY A 1019 -14.59 40.39 29.05
CA GLY A 1019 -14.64 41.48 28.08
C GLY A 1019 -16.00 42.12 27.72
N ARG A 1020 -17.02 42.04 28.61
CA ARG A 1020 -18.34 42.71 28.55
C ARG A 1020 -19.09 42.79 27.21
#